data_AF-A0A7G4RIA8-F1
#
_entry.id   AF-A0A7G4RIA8-F1
#
_cell.length_a   1.000
_cell.length_b   1.000
_cell.length_c   1.000
_cell.angle_alpha   90.00
_cell.angle_beta   90.00
_cell.angle_gamma   90.00
#
_symmetry.space_group_name_H-M   'P 1'
#
loop_
_entity.id
_entity.type
_entity.pdbx_description
1 polymer ?
#
loop_
_entity_poly.entity_id
_entity_poly.type
_entity_poly.pdbx_seq_one_letter_code
_entity_poly.pdbx_strand_id
1 'polypeptide(L)'
;MLPLNFLTQGSLVVPANSSVPLVFPGVRGKIKQIIQLPNGHSLEANSLAIIQPLNLDKPEQKQRFRLTPYVPVGSSRDDLPENQRNISIDEKNSGEIELNDPSQYLEYIEQYQPSKAPLFSEGSPSIEDVRQARVPDCFLLASLAAILRQPDGASYIRSMLRQNDDGTTTVRLFNPKTLEPVYIRVENSYIVDQKGSLNNHTALWVDILEKAAASVPEFFGNTNASMSGALKGGSESLALKILTGCNSKEIYINNDKYFAWDIGNFFASELEQLKVLTQQKKLIEEFGGEHQSGTDEIISEMLSSRLRVFKDIFDEKAQEICLKLIDFYLENKDAWEKIYKECGNGQQRLEEIIKHFSQDEKNKQAVDILKELFTYYHKDVEKDVRRDNQELFSGIYSPEELKIFNDIKNKLAGNESLTAGTPHSYDEKVPGLRAMHAYTIVDVVETRRPVKDTDVMRPIKMIRIRNPWGFTGRMYLPNMENPEQIDIKEERVAGTFDLELKDFCRYYESYTSTLKFSAIRVLAEKRELLALKMQEPLKDVASDQDLDDERLSRISAFFECRADLVDIQMTAVELLNDSIHEQIADVFSDNLRDPLEVQASLDKIIEANKMTMMNLFQTSDCELIAASITYWWKNSHQELSEKDDKAYQHQILESVNKNDLLWKEFIQNYQVESALALIPLNKSQRLIIDLFASIEYTQRSLEQINPEGEGYEAFFRALVLQRDLLEQHFNYLEKYEHLLQQFDIKIDTFREQLKKINAYIEELEQNPIAAQIVKKLKDELPAQSLYDFTSNAESLLENLAKMGLVLNEYHEEDSPTPLPTHDEREKQNSGHAPEWLNSLRDILEKVLKAIGNWKTSANNKQIVQPPEYNRSPDGSKYPLLKRIGFFGPKSEDDSTDKTEVFHPNQHN
;
A
#
# COMPACT_ATOMS: atom_id res chain seq x y z
N MET A 1 -15.67 10.83 -4.59
CA MET A 1 -15.52 10.74 -3.12
C MET A 1 -15.14 9.30 -2.82
N LEU A 2 -14.11 9.07 -2.02
CA LEU A 2 -13.65 7.72 -1.66
C LEU A 2 -14.68 7.01 -0.77
N PRO A 3 -14.77 5.67 -0.75
CA PRO A 3 -15.73 4.98 0.11
C PRO A 3 -15.33 5.20 1.57
N LEU A 4 -16.34 5.26 2.44
CA LEU A 4 -16.13 5.49 3.87
C LEU A 4 -15.13 4.49 4.47
N ASN A 5 -15.19 3.22 4.05
CA ASN A 5 -14.26 2.18 4.50
C ASN A 5 -12.81 2.46 4.08
N PHE A 6 -12.54 2.94 2.86
CA PHE A 6 -11.17 3.30 2.49
C PHE A 6 -10.67 4.53 3.26
N LEU A 7 -11.58 5.48 3.52
CA LEU A 7 -11.29 6.66 4.33
C LEU A 7 -10.95 6.30 5.78
N THR A 8 -11.53 5.25 6.37
CA THR A 8 -11.35 4.93 7.80
C THR A 8 -10.50 3.67 8.08
N GLN A 9 -10.60 2.63 7.24
CA GLN A 9 -10.00 1.31 7.40
C GLN A 9 -8.76 1.08 6.50
N GLY A 10 -8.60 1.81 5.39
CA GLY A 10 -7.43 1.67 4.51
C GLY A 10 -7.58 0.72 3.33
N SER A 11 -6.45 0.23 2.84
CA SER A 11 -6.26 -0.50 1.58
C SER A 11 -7.09 -1.77 1.45
N LEU A 12 -7.65 -2.00 0.26
CA LEU A 12 -8.27 -3.28 -0.13
C LEU A 12 -7.25 -4.24 -0.75
N VAL A 13 -6.07 -3.73 -1.11
CA VAL A 13 -4.98 -4.44 -1.81
C VAL A 13 -4.08 -5.23 -0.85
N VAL A 14 -4.11 -4.89 0.45
CA VAL A 14 -3.41 -5.68 1.46
C VAL A 14 -4.23 -6.94 1.78
N PRO A 15 -3.63 -8.14 1.78
CA PRO A 15 -4.34 -9.38 2.02
C PRO A 15 -5.14 -9.37 3.32
N ALA A 16 -6.31 -10.01 3.28
CA ALA A 16 -7.13 -10.17 4.47
C ALA A 16 -6.49 -11.15 5.45
N ASN A 17 -6.85 -10.98 6.72
CA ASN A 17 -6.48 -11.71 7.92
C ASN A 17 -6.05 -13.21 7.78
N SER A 18 -6.63 -14.01 6.89
CA SER A 18 -6.49 -15.48 6.91
C SER A 18 -5.10 -16.04 6.55
N SER A 19 -4.22 -15.29 5.87
CA SER A 19 -2.90 -15.78 5.42
C SER A 19 -1.69 -15.16 6.12
N VAL A 20 -1.86 -14.04 6.83
CA VAL A 20 -0.75 -13.30 7.45
C VAL A 20 -0.73 -13.54 8.97
N PRO A 21 0.36 -14.08 9.56
CA PRO A 21 0.43 -14.35 10.99
C PRO A 21 0.36 -13.07 11.82
N LEU A 22 -0.36 -13.11 12.94
CA LEU A 22 -0.39 -12.05 13.95
C LEU A 22 0.91 -12.06 14.75
N VAL A 23 1.56 -10.90 14.86
CA VAL A 23 2.81 -10.74 15.62
C VAL A 23 2.64 -9.80 16.81
N PHE A 24 3.47 -10.03 17.84
CA PHE A 24 3.41 -9.29 19.10
C PHE A 24 4.82 -8.75 19.43
N PRO A 25 5.08 -7.45 19.23
CA PRO A 25 6.32 -6.85 19.68
C PRO A 25 6.33 -6.79 21.22
N GLY A 26 7.51 -6.98 21.80
CA GLY A 26 7.71 -6.95 23.25
C GLY A 26 7.68 -5.55 23.84
N VAL A 27 7.50 -5.53 25.15
CA VAL A 27 7.41 -4.32 25.99
C VAL A 27 8.37 -4.42 27.16
N ARG A 28 8.81 -3.28 27.71
CA ARG A 28 9.68 -3.29 28.88
C ARG A 28 8.95 -3.71 30.14
N GLY A 29 9.60 -4.53 30.94
CA GLY A 29 9.10 -5.00 32.24
C GLY A 29 10.21 -5.39 33.21
N LYS A 30 9.82 -6.04 34.30
CA LYS A 30 10.67 -6.60 35.34
C LYS A 30 10.32 -8.06 35.60
N ILE A 31 11.32 -8.79 36.05
CA ILE A 31 11.20 -10.16 36.53
C ILE A 31 10.91 -10.13 38.04
N LYS A 32 9.79 -10.68 38.50
CA LYS A 32 9.40 -10.70 39.94
C LYS A 32 10.06 -11.83 40.71
N GLN A 33 10.25 -12.98 40.07
CA GLN A 33 10.80 -14.20 40.66
C GLN A 33 11.84 -14.77 39.72
N ILE A 34 12.82 -15.51 40.25
CA ILE A 34 13.88 -16.11 39.43
C ILE A 34 13.25 -17.00 38.35
N ILE A 35 13.64 -16.80 37.10
CA ILE A 35 13.21 -17.61 35.95
C ILE A 35 14.41 -18.37 35.41
N GLN A 36 14.30 -19.68 35.30
CA GLN A 36 15.31 -20.52 34.65
C GLN A 36 14.98 -20.64 33.16
N LEU A 37 15.89 -20.18 32.30
CA LEU A 37 15.74 -20.25 30.85
C LEU A 37 16.23 -21.61 30.32
N PRO A 38 15.67 -22.10 29.20
CA PRO A 38 16.06 -23.41 28.63
C PRO A 38 17.53 -23.51 28.19
N ASN A 39 18.19 -22.37 27.96
CA ASN A 39 19.60 -22.29 27.57
C ASN A 39 20.57 -22.43 28.76
N GLY A 40 20.07 -22.70 29.98
CA GLY A 40 20.87 -22.88 31.19
C GLY A 40 21.20 -21.60 31.95
N HIS A 41 20.67 -20.46 31.50
CA HIS A 41 20.82 -19.17 32.17
C HIS A 41 19.63 -18.88 33.12
N SER A 42 19.86 -18.08 34.16
CA SER A 42 18.80 -17.59 35.06
C SER A 42 18.57 -16.09 34.89
N LEU A 43 17.31 -15.68 34.90
CA LEU A 43 16.92 -14.29 35.06
C LEU A 43 16.61 -14.03 36.54
N GLU A 44 17.40 -13.17 37.16
CA GLU A 44 17.29 -12.87 38.58
C GLU A 44 16.05 -12.03 38.91
N ALA A 45 15.55 -12.17 40.13
CA ALA A 45 14.46 -11.34 40.62
C ALA A 45 14.85 -9.84 40.63
N ASN A 46 13.90 -8.99 40.27
CA ASN A 46 14.03 -7.54 40.04
C ASN A 46 14.89 -7.12 38.83
N SER A 47 15.39 -8.06 38.03
CA SER A 47 16.06 -7.72 36.77
C SER A 47 15.07 -7.16 35.74
N LEU A 48 15.58 -6.33 34.83
CA LEU A 48 14.78 -5.72 33.75
C LEU A 48 14.84 -6.60 32.51
N ALA A 49 13.69 -6.81 31.88
CA ALA A 49 13.57 -7.62 30.68
C ALA A 49 12.53 -7.03 29.73
N ILE A 50 12.78 -7.18 28.42
CA ILE A 50 11.78 -7.02 27.38
C ILE A 50 10.97 -8.31 27.37
N ILE A 51 9.66 -8.17 27.55
CA ILE A 51 8.69 -9.26 27.59
C ILE A 51 7.98 -9.27 26.25
N GLN A 52 8.34 -10.24 25.39
CA GLN A 52 7.71 -10.43 24.09
C GLN A 52 6.79 -11.66 24.13
N PRO A 53 5.47 -11.50 23.98
CA PRO A 53 4.57 -12.63 23.82
C PRO A 53 4.74 -13.31 22.45
N LEU A 54 4.52 -14.62 22.37
CA LEU A 54 4.68 -15.38 21.12
C LEU A 54 3.38 -15.99 20.59
N ASN A 55 2.31 -16.05 21.41
CA ASN A 55 1.06 -16.72 21.05
C ASN A 55 -0.17 -16.17 21.81
N LEU A 56 -0.28 -14.85 21.96
CA LEU A 56 -1.42 -14.21 22.63
C LEU A 56 -2.76 -14.47 21.92
N ASP A 57 -2.73 -14.76 20.62
CA ASP A 57 -3.88 -15.12 19.80
C ASP A 57 -4.45 -16.51 20.09
N LYS A 58 -3.73 -17.34 20.87
CA LYS A 58 -4.06 -18.73 21.16
C LYS A 58 -4.22 -18.95 22.66
N PRO A 59 -5.27 -18.39 23.28
CA PRO A 59 -5.48 -18.47 24.73
C PRO A 59 -5.64 -19.91 25.25
N GLU A 60 -6.03 -20.84 24.37
CA GLU A 60 -6.12 -22.27 24.67
C GLU A 60 -4.75 -22.97 24.78
N GLN A 61 -3.69 -22.34 24.26
CA GLN A 61 -2.32 -22.84 24.37
C GLN A 61 -1.62 -22.23 25.59
N LYS A 62 -0.61 -22.95 26.11
CA LYS A 62 0.26 -22.38 27.15
C LYS A 62 0.93 -21.11 26.62
N GLN A 63 0.88 -20.05 27.43
CA GLN A 63 1.42 -18.75 27.06
C GLN A 63 2.95 -18.81 27.01
N ARG A 64 3.49 -18.42 25.85
CA ARG A 64 4.91 -18.40 25.53
C ARG A 64 5.41 -16.98 25.44
N PHE A 65 6.61 -16.76 25.99
CA PHE A 65 7.27 -15.46 26.00
C PHE A 65 8.72 -15.62 25.59
N ARG A 66 9.24 -14.68 24.80
CA ARG A 66 10.67 -14.41 24.71
C ARG A 66 11.02 -13.32 25.71
N LEU A 67 11.95 -13.61 26.60
CA LEU A 67 12.46 -12.68 27.60
C LEU A 67 13.87 -12.26 27.18
N THR A 68 14.08 -10.95 27.02
CA THR A 68 15.39 -10.38 26.66
C THR A 68 15.85 -9.42 27.75
N PRO A 69 16.89 -9.74 28.53
CA PRO A 69 17.40 -8.85 29.56
C PRO A 69 17.91 -7.54 28.97
N TYR A 70 17.76 -6.45 29.70
CA TYR A 70 18.31 -5.17 29.29
C TYR A 70 18.74 -4.33 30.48
N VAL A 71 19.63 -3.36 30.21
CA VAL A 71 19.99 -2.31 31.15
C VAL A 71 19.65 -0.94 30.54
N PRO A 72 19.06 -0.02 31.32
CA PRO A 72 18.93 1.37 30.89
C PRO A 72 20.32 1.96 30.65
N VAL A 73 20.51 2.58 29.50
CA VAL A 73 21.69 3.41 29.24
C VAL A 73 21.29 4.81 29.65
N GLY A 74 22.01 5.40 30.63
CA GLY A 74 21.70 6.75 31.11
C GLY A 74 21.58 7.75 29.96
N SER A 75 20.71 8.77 30.11
CA SER A 75 20.65 9.82 29.09
C SER A 75 21.98 10.56 29.09
N SER A 76 22.72 10.46 27.98
CA SER A 76 23.83 11.37 27.73
C SER A 76 23.32 12.80 27.46
N ARG A 77 22.01 12.96 27.24
CA ARG A 77 21.36 14.15 26.69
C ARG A 77 19.94 14.33 27.23
N ASP A 78 19.67 15.47 27.85
CA ASP A 78 18.35 15.84 28.37
C ASP A 78 17.47 16.58 27.35
N ASP A 79 18.04 16.95 26.19
CA ASP A 79 17.38 17.71 25.12
C ASP A 79 16.62 16.85 24.11
N LEU A 80 16.74 15.51 24.23
CA LEU A 80 16.05 14.50 23.43
C LEU A 80 15.14 13.64 24.34
N PRO A 81 13.80 13.83 24.32
CA PRO A 81 12.87 13.08 25.17
C PRO A 81 12.94 11.55 25.00
N GLU A 82 13.31 11.07 23.81
CA GLU A 82 13.48 9.66 23.48
C GLU A 82 14.73 9.03 24.11
N ASN A 83 15.81 9.80 24.29
CA ASN A 83 17.09 9.28 24.79
C ASN A 83 17.04 8.81 26.24
N GLN A 84 16.07 9.32 27.02
CA GLN A 84 15.81 8.87 28.38
C GLN A 84 15.38 7.39 28.46
N ARG A 85 15.13 6.75 27.31
CA ARG A 85 14.64 5.38 27.21
C ARG A 85 15.57 4.46 26.45
N ASN A 86 16.79 4.91 26.15
CA ASN A 86 17.81 4.07 25.55
C ASN A 86 18.15 2.88 26.45
N ILE A 87 18.28 1.71 25.83
CA ILE A 87 18.61 0.45 26.51
C ILE A 87 19.79 -0.23 25.83
N SER A 88 20.51 -1.05 26.58
CA SER A 88 21.43 -2.04 26.05
C SER A 88 20.85 -3.42 26.35
N ILE A 89 20.59 -4.20 25.30
CA ILE A 89 20.05 -5.55 25.42
C ILE A 89 21.17 -6.57 25.61
N ASP A 90 20.87 -7.65 26.33
CA ASP A 90 21.74 -8.81 26.47
C ASP A 90 21.13 -10.00 25.71
N GLU A 91 21.39 -10.02 24.40
CA GLU A 91 20.84 -11.05 23.51
C GLU A 91 21.32 -12.46 23.90
N LYS A 92 22.54 -12.59 24.45
CA LYS A 92 23.11 -13.90 24.83
C LYS A 92 22.31 -14.57 25.94
N ASN A 93 21.75 -13.76 26.84
CA ASN A 93 20.92 -14.22 27.95
C ASN A 93 19.42 -14.14 27.64
N SER A 94 19.04 -14.00 26.36
CA SER A 94 17.64 -14.06 25.94
C SER A 94 17.18 -15.50 25.77
N GLY A 95 15.90 -15.77 26.02
CA GLY A 95 15.34 -17.11 25.86
C GLY A 95 13.81 -17.13 25.78
N GLU A 96 13.29 -18.18 25.16
CA GLU A 96 11.85 -18.47 25.12
C GLU A 96 11.44 -19.35 26.30
N ILE A 97 10.29 -19.06 26.90
CA ILE A 97 9.77 -19.79 28.05
C ILE A 97 8.25 -19.89 28.03
N GLU A 98 7.72 -21.00 28.57
CA GLU A 98 6.30 -21.16 28.88
C GLU A 98 6.03 -20.79 30.34
N LEU A 99 5.04 -19.92 30.59
CA LEU A 99 4.62 -19.53 31.93
C LEU A 99 3.14 -19.84 32.14
N ASN A 100 2.81 -20.60 33.18
CA ASN A 100 1.40 -20.95 33.49
C ASN A 100 0.63 -19.77 34.12
N ASP A 101 1.31 -18.96 34.94
CA ASP A 101 0.78 -17.72 35.52
C ASP A 101 1.81 -16.60 35.31
N PRO A 102 1.77 -15.91 34.15
CA PRO A 102 2.73 -14.86 33.84
C PRO A 102 2.76 -13.75 34.89
N SER A 103 1.64 -13.46 35.56
CA SER A 103 1.51 -12.37 36.53
C SER A 103 2.36 -12.58 37.80
N GLN A 104 2.64 -13.83 38.14
CA GLN A 104 3.51 -14.22 39.25
C GLN A 104 4.99 -13.90 38.95
N TYR A 105 5.40 -14.02 37.69
CA TYR A 105 6.80 -13.91 37.27
C TYR A 105 7.14 -12.56 36.62
N LEU A 106 6.16 -11.89 36.02
CA LEU A 106 6.36 -10.73 35.17
C LEU A 106 5.63 -9.50 35.72
N GLU A 107 6.29 -8.35 35.65
CA GLU A 107 5.71 -7.04 35.91
C GLU A 107 5.92 -6.14 34.70
N TYR A 108 4.86 -5.55 34.18
CA TYR A 108 4.92 -4.68 33.00
C TYR A 108 5.20 -3.24 33.39
N ILE A 109 6.22 -2.62 32.80
CA ILE A 109 6.47 -1.17 32.87
C ILE A 109 5.72 -0.46 31.74
N GLU A 110 5.67 -1.11 30.58
CA GLU A 110 4.99 -0.69 29.37
C GLU A 110 3.97 -1.74 28.94
N GLN A 111 2.96 -1.30 28.19
CA GLN A 111 1.93 -2.18 27.64
C GLN A 111 1.37 -1.60 26.34
N TYR A 112 0.83 -2.45 25.49
CA TYR A 112 0.00 -2.01 24.36
C TYR A 112 -1.43 -1.84 24.85
N GLN A 113 -2.01 -0.66 24.62
CA GLN A 113 -3.39 -0.37 24.94
C GLN A 113 -4.24 -0.54 23.66
N PRO A 114 -5.21 -1.47 23.63
CA PRO A 114 -6.07 -1.65 22.45
C PRO A 114 -6.89 -0.41 22.12
N SER A 115 -7.17 -0.24 20.83
CA SER A 115 -7.97 0.83 20.28
C SER A 115 -8.96 0.28 19.25
N LYS A 116 -10.20 0.78 19.32
CA LYS A 116 -11.24 0.54 18.30
C LYS A 116 -11.41 1.74 17.36
N ALA A 117 -10.53 2.74 17.48
CA ALA A 117 -10.57 3.89 16.58
C ALA A 117 -10.28 3.47 15.14
N PRO A 118 -10.82 4.18 14.14
CA PRO A 118 -10.40 3.99 12.76
C PRO A 118 -8.90 4.28 12.61
N LEU A 119 -8.24 3.65 11.63
CA LEU A 119 -6.81 3.89 11.36
C LEU A 119 -6.56 5.36 11.04
N PHE A 120 -7.39 5.90 10.17
CA PHE A 120 -7.34 7.27 9.72
C PHE A 120 -8.49 8.04 10.38
N SER A 121 -8.21 9.26 10.83
CA SER A 121 -9.24 10.19 11.28
C SER A 121 -10.18 10.56 10.12
N GLU A 122 -11.15 11.46 10.31
CA GLU A 122 -12.05 11.88 9.20
C GLU A 122 -11.32 12.49 7.99
N GLY A 123 -10.01 12.76 8.10
CA GLY A 123 -9.16 13.29 7.03
C GLY A 123 -8.24 12.27 6.35
N SER A 124 -7.60 12.72 5.27
CA SER A 124 -6.46 12.02 4.68
C SER A 124 -5.27 11.97 5.64
N PRO A 125 -4.45 10.90 5.61
CA PRO A 125 -3.17 10.87 6.31
C PRO A 125 -2.43 12.17 6.11
N SER A 126 -2.00 12.78 7.20
CA SER A 126 -1.36 14.08 7.18
C SER A 126 -0.04 14.02 7.92
N ILE A 127 0.87 14.89 7.53
CA ILE A 127 2.14 15.10 8.23
C ILE A 127 1.92 15.50 9.70
N GLU A 128 0.75 16.07 10.01
CA GLU A 128 0.35 16.43 11.37
C GLU A 128 0.01 15.25 12.28
N ASP A 129 -0.25 14.07 11.70
CA ASP A 129 -0.44 12.82 12.45
C ASP A 129 0.88 12.32 13.06
N VAL A 130 2.01 12.71 12.47
CA VAL A 130 3.35 12.31 12.89
C VAL A 130 3.84 13.26 14.00
N ARG A 131 3.85 12.77 15.24
CA ARG A 131 4.25 13.50 16.45
C ARG A 131 5.01 12.58 17.41
N GLN A 132 6.29 12.41 17.11
CA GLN A 132 7.21 11.65 17.96
C GLN A 132 7.29 12.28 19.36
N ALA A 133 7.50 11.44 20.38
CA ALA A 133 7.87 11.93 21.71
C ALA A 133 8.94 11.06 22.37
N ARG A 134 8.61 9.88 22.87
CA ARG A 134 9.47 9.11 23.78
C ARG A 134 10.03 7.82 23.18
N VAL A 135 9.73 7.55 21.91
CA VAL A 135 10.28 6.43 21.13
C VAL A 135 11.41 6.96 20.23
N PRO A 136 12.57 6.27 20.14
CA PRO A 136 13.74 6.77 19.43
C PRO A 136 13.73 6.47 17.92
N ASP A 137 12.63 6.78 17.23
CA ASP A 137 12.35 6.44 15.84
C ASP A 137 12.23 7.65 14.90
N CYS A 138 12.91 8.75 15.23
CA CYS A 138 12.91 9.99 14.44
C CYS A 138 13.22 9.76 12.96
N PHE A 139 14.14 8.85 12.62
CA PHE A 139 14.51 8.49 11.26
C PHE A 139 13.36 7.84 10.47
N LEU A 140 12.55 7.01 11.13
CA LEU A 140 11.37 6.37 10.55
C LEU A 140 10.27 7.41 10.33
N LEU A 141 10.01 8.24 11.34
CA LEU A 141 8.95 9.24 11.33
C LEU A 141 9.24 10.41 10.37
N ALA A 142 10.50 10.86 10.28
CA ALA A 142 10.92 11.84 9.30
C ALA A 142 10.75 11.31 7.86
N SER A 143 10.99 10.00 7.65
CA SER A 143 10.79 9.34 6.36
C SER A 143 9.31 9.20 6.00
N LEU A 144 8.44 8.87 6.95
CA LEU A 144 6.98 8.88 6.76
C LEU A 144 6.47 10.27 6.37
N ALA A 145 6.91 11.29 7.10
CA ALA A 145 6.57 12.68 6.81
C ALA A 145 7.08 13.12 5.42
N ALA A 146 8.24 12.62 4.97
CA ALA A 146 8.77 12.88 3.63
C ALA A 146 7.89 12.25 2.54
N ILE A 147 7.42 11.02 2.75
CA ILE A 147 6.47 10.35 1.85
C ILE A 147 5.16 11.15 1.76
N LEU A 148 4.60 11.55 2.91
CA LEU A 148 3.36 12.35 2.98
C LEU A 148 3.45 13.72 2.30
N ARG A 149 4.66 14.27 2.11
CA ARG A 149 4.86 15.53 1.41
C ARG A 149 4.64 15.42 -0.10
N GLN A 150 4.80 14.22 -0.66
CA GLN A 150 4.49 13.99 -2.06
C GLN A 150 2.98 14.21 -2.30
N PRO A 151 2.57 14.70 -3.47
CA PRO A 151 1.15 14.95 -3.79
C PRO A 151 0.21 13.78 -3.45
N ASP A 152 0.71 12.54 -3.59
CA ASP A 152 -0.06 11.31 -3.39
C ASP A 152 0.43 10.48 -2.20
N GLY A 153 1.28 11.07 -1.36
CA GLY A 153 1.85 10.42 -0.18
C GLY A 153 0.77 9.86 0.75
N ALA A 154 -0.34 10.59 0.91
CA ALA A 154 -1.47 10.13 1.71
C ALA A 154 -2.11 8.85 1.14
N SER A 155 -2.32 8.77 -0.17
CA SER A 155 -2.85 7.57 -0.83
C SER A 155 -1.88 6.40 -0.75
N TYR A 156 -0.58 6.67 -0.91
CA TYR A 156 0.47 5.68 -0.73
C TYR A 156 0.43 5.08 0.69
N ILE A 157 0.40 5.92 1.72
CA ILE A 157 0.29 5.47 3.11
C ILE A 157 -1.00 4.66 3.31
N ARG A 158 -2.16 5.11 2.80
CA ARG A 158 -3.41 4.32 2.88
C ARG A 158 -3.24 2.94 2.26
N SER A 159 -2.55 2.83 1.13
CA SER A 159 -2.31 1.55 0.45
C SER A 159 -1.48 0.55 1.27
N MET A 160 -0.70 1.03 2.25
CA MET A 160 0.15 0.19 3.09
C MET A 160 -0.60 -0.52 4.22
N LEU A 161 -1.75 0.00 4.66
CA LEU A 161 -2.45 -0.52 5.83
C LEU A 161 -3.87 -0.96 5.49
N ARG A 162 -4.31 -2.07 6.07
CA ARG A 162 -5.70 -2.52 6.06
C ARG A 162 -6.16 -2.90 7.46
N GLN A 163 -7.12 -2.15 7.99
CA GLN A 163 -7.82 -2.50 9.22
C GLN A 163 -8.72 -3.71 8.97
N ASN A 164 -8.59 -4.73 9.81
CA ASN A 164 -9.41 -5.93 9.78
C ASN A 164 -10.57 -5.81 10.78
N ASP A 165 -11.65 -6.56 10.55
CA ASP A 165 -12.84 -6.54 11.44
C ASP A 165 -12.62 -7.25 12.79
N ASP A 166 -11.47 -7.90 12.98
CA ASP A 166 -11.10 -8.62 14.21
C ASP A 166 -10.32 -7.76 15.22
N GLY A 167 -10.18 -6.46 14.97
CA GLY A 167 -9.40 -5.57 15.83
C GLY A 167 -7.90 -5.60 15.54
N THR A 168 -7.47 -6.17 14.41
CA THR A 168 -6.08 -6.10 13.93
C THR A 168 -5.96 -5.19 12.70
N THR A 169 -4.73 -4.91 12.29
CA THR A 169 -4.39 -4.27 11.02
C THR A 169 -3.27 -5.04 10.35
N THR A 170 -3.41 -5.29 9.05
CA THR A 170 -2.33 -5.82 8.21
C THR A 170 -1.57 -4.65 7.58
N VAL A 171 -0.26 -4.64 7.72
CA VAL A 171 0.65 -3.60 7.23
C VAL A 171 1.60 -4.21 6.20
N ARG A 172 1.79 -3.53 5.08
CA ARG A 172 2.81 -3.83 4.07
C ARG A 172 4.04 -2.96 4.33
N LEU A 173 5.17 -3.61 4.60
CA LEU A 173 6.51 -3.03 4.62
C LEU A 173 7.38 -3.75 3.59
N PHE A 174 8.66 -3.40 3.53
CA PHE A 174 9.61 -4.03 2.63
C PHE A 174 10.89 -4.43 3.36
N ASN A 175 11.46 -5.57 2.99
CA ASN A 175 12.76 -5.99 3.49
C ASN A 175 13.83 -5.05 2.92
N PRO A 176 14.66 -4.35 3.72
CA PRO A 176 15.58 -3.36 3.19
C PRO A 176 16.79 -3.93 2.43
N LYS A 177 17.01 -5.24 2.50
CA LYS A 177 18.07 -5.95 1.75
C LYS A 177 17.57 -6.46 0.41
N THR A 178 16.39 -7.09 0.39
CA THR A 178 15.82 -7.67 -0.85
C THR A 178 14.87 -6.71 -1.56
N LEU A 179 14.37 -5.70 -0.85
CA LEU A 179 13.31 -4.77 -1.24
C LEU A 179 11.93 -5.42 -1.47
N GLU A 180 11.78 -6.72 -1.20
CA GLU A 180 10.53 -7.46 -1.38
C GLU A 180 9.47 -7.08 -0.32
N PRO A 181 8.18 -7.07 -0.67
CA PRO A 181 7.11 -6.76 0.27
C PRO A 181 6.99 -7.83 1.35
N VAL A 182 6.77 -7.38 2.58
CA VAL A 182 6.50 -8.20 3.76
C VAL A 182 5.20 -7.71 4.38
N TYR A 183 4.27 -8.63 4.61
CA TYR A 183 2.99 -8.34 5.25
C TYR A 183 3.04 -8.74 6.72
N ILE A 184 2.70 -7.80 7.60
CA ILE A 184 2.74 -7.96 9.04
C ILE A 184 1.36 -7.65 9.60
N ARG A 185 0.76 -8.59 10.35
CA ARG A 185 -0.51 -8.36 11.04
C ARG A 185 -0.24 -8.02 12.50
N VAL A 186 -0.79 -6.91 12.99
CA VAL A 186 -0.63 -6.45 14.38
C VAL A 186 -1.98 -6.06 14.99
N GLU A 187 -2.13 -6.20 16.31
CA GLU A 187 -3.32 -5.73 17.03
C GLU A 187 -3.42 -4.19 17.01
N ASN A 188 -4.64 -3.67 16.82
CA ASN A 188 -4.96 -2.25 16.85
C ASN A 188 -4.73 -1.68 18.24
N SER A 189 -3.57 -1.07 18.47
CA SER A 189 -3.15 -0.62 19.79
C SER A 189 -2.02 0.40 19.68
N TYR A 190 -1.77 1.12 20.77
CA TYR A 190 -0.65 2.05 20.92
C TYR A 190 0.07 1.77 22.23
N ILE A 191 1.36 2.06 22.29
CA ILE A 191 2.18 1.76 23.48
C ILE A 191 2.05 2.86 24.54
N VAL A 192 1.91 2.45 25.80
CA VAL A 192 1.76 3.33 26.97
C VAL A 192 2.66 2.88 28.13
N ASP A 193 2.98 3.82 29.01
CA ASP A 193 3.54 3.57 30.34
C ASP A 193 2.70 4.27 31.43
N GLN A 194 3.21 4.30 32.66
CA GLN A 194 2.56 4.98 33.80
C GLN A 194 2.33 6.49 33.57
N LYS A 195 3.02 7.12 32.62
CA LYS A 195 2.85 8.55 32.27
C LYS A 195 1.91 8.76 31.09
N GLY A 196 1.36 7.69 30.49
CA GLY A 196 0.48 7.74 29.31
C GLY A 196 1.16 7.22 28.05
N SER A 197 0.67 7.66 26.87
CA SER A 197 1.23 7.22 25.58
C SER A 197 2.69 7.63 25.42
N LEU A 198 3.48 6.76 24.78
CA LEU A 198 4.88 7.07 24.51
C LEU A 198 5.06 8.05 23.36
N ASN A 199 4.15 8.10 22.41
CA ASN A 199 4.15 9.05 21.30
C ASN A 199 2.84 9.85 21.27
N ASN A 200 2.90 11.04 20.66
CA ASN A 200 1.79 12.01 20.65
C ASN A 200 1.03 12.04 19.33
N HIS A 201 1.10 10.96 18.53
CA HIS A 201 0.39 10.82 17.26
C HIS A 201 -1.10 11.18 17.38
N THR A 202 -1.64 11.85 16.37
CA THR A 202 -3.06 12.24 16.34
C THR A 202 -3.94 11.26 15.57
N ALA A 203 -3.35 10.24 14.93
CA ALA A 203 -4.07 9.17 14.27
C ALA A 203 -3.42 7.80 14.53
N LEU A 204 -4.27 6.77 14.64
CA LEU A 204 -3.86 5.42 15.02
C LEU A 204 -2.91 4.78 14.00
N TRP A 205 -3.04 5.10 12.71
CA TRP A 205 -2.22 4.50 11.65
C TRP A 205 -0.71 4.64 11.89
N VAL A 206 -0.26 5.72 12.55
CA VAL A 206 1.18 5.92 12.85
C VAL A 206 1.66 4.94 13.91
N ASP A 207 0.92 4.81 15.02
CA ASP A 207 1.25 3.85 16.09
C ASP A 207 1.26 2.41 15.54
N ILE A 208 0.34 2.08 14.62
CA ILE A 208 0.26 0.76 13.98
C ILE A 208 1.45 0.48 13.09
N LEU A 209 1.89 1.47 12.31
CA LEU A 209 3.04 1.31 11.42
C LEU A 209 4.33 1.15 12.23
N GLU A 210 4.55 1.97 13.26
CA GLU A 210 5.68 1.82 14.19
C GLU A 210 5.68 0.42 14.84
N LYS A 211 4.51 -0.03 15.34
CA LYS A 211 4.35 -1.36 15.94
C LYS A 211 4.68 -2.48 14.96
N ALA A 212 4.20 -2.40 13.72
CA ALA A 212 4.50 -3.37 12.68
C ALA A 212 6.00 -3.40 12.34
N ALA A 213 6.63 -2.22 12.20
CA ALA A 213 8.07 -2.13 11.94
C ALA A 213 8.89 -2.72 13.10
N ALA A 214 8.56 -2.39 14.35
CA ALA A 214 9.25 -2.92 15.52
C ALA A 214 9.09 -4.43 15.73
N SER A 215 8.09 -5.05 15.08
CA SER A 215 7.86 -6.50 15.12
C SER A 215 8.81 -7.29 14.21
N VAL A 216 9.54 -6.61 13.32
CA VAL A 216 10.50 -7.22 12.38
C VAL A 216 11.89 -6.60 12.60
N PRO A 217 12.56 -6.92 13.72
CA PRO A 217 13.81 -6.26 14.12
C PRO A 217 14.94 -6.46 13.10
N GLU A 218 14.88 -7.50 12.26
CA GLU A 218 15.86 -7.79 11.21
C GLU A 218 15.93 -6.68 10.16
N PHE A 219 14.85 -5.92 9.98
CA PHE A 219 14.85 -4.74 9.10
C PHE A 219 15.86 -3.70 9.56
N PHE A 220 16.10 -3.61 10.86
CA PHE A 220 17.01 -2.64 11.47
C PHE A 220 18.38 -3.25 11.83
N GLY A 221 18.65 -4.48 11.40
CA GLY A 221 19.85 -5.22 11.80
C GLY A 221 19.85 -5.63 13.28
N ASN A 222 18.68 -5.66 13.91
CA ASN A 222 18.47 -6.00 15.30
C ASN A 222 17.85 -7.41 15.44
N THR A 223 17.86 -7.96 16.64
CA THR A 223 17.35 -9.31 16.96
C THR A 223 16.13 -9.30 17.89
N ASN A 224 15.85 -8.17 18.54
CA ASN A 224 14.81 -8.05 19.54
C ASN A 224 13.61 -7.26 18.98
N ALA A 225 12.46 -7.93 18.88
CA ALA A 225 11.23 -7.33 18.42
C ALA A 225 10.58 -6.48 19.52
N SER A 226 10.97 -5.21 19.64
CA SER A 226 10.35 -4.22 20.54
C SER A 226 10.62 -2.80 20.07
N MET A 227 9.78 -1.84 20.45
CA MET A 227 9.96 -0.43 20.06
C MET A 227 11.30 0.13 20.55
N SER A 228 11.74 -0.25 21.76
CA SER A 228 12.99 0.26 22.35
C SER A 228 14.25 -0.46 21.86
N GLY A 229 14.11 -1.67 21.33
CA GLY A 229 15.21 -2.48 20.80
C GLY A 229 15.36 -2.32 19.28
N ALA A 230 14.29 -2.61 18.53
CA ALA A 230 14.29 -2.64 17.07
C ALA A 230 14.50 -1.27 16.44
N LEU A 231 13.82 -0.23 16.97
CA LEU A 231 13.85 1.11 16.39
C LEU A 231 14.99 1.98 16.94
N LYS A 232 15.94 1.42 17.69
CA LYS A 232 17.06 2.17 18.23
C LYS A 232 18.16 2.33 17.17
N GLY A 233 18.49 3.57 16.82
CA GLY A 233 19.69 3.88 16.04
C GLY A 233 19.62 3.52 14.55
N GLY A 234 18.44 3.67 13.93
CA GLY A 234 18.28 3.53 12.48
C GLY A 234 18.69 4.77 11.69
N SER A 235 18.72 4.64 10.35
CA SER A 235 18.99 5.73 9.41
C SER A 235 17.81 5.99 8.48
N GLU A 236 17.72 7.22 7.95
CA GLU A 236 16.65 7.64 7.04
C GLU A 236 16.70 6.84 5.73
N SER A 237 17.91 6.55 5.25
CA SER A 237 18.14 5.66 4.11
C SER A 237 17.51 4.29 4.31
N LEU A 238 17.63 3.72 5.50
CA LEU A 238 17.05 2.44 5.85
C LEU A 238 15.52 2.52 5.98
N ALA A 239 15.01 3.54 6.66
CA ALA A 239 13.57 3.75 6.80
C ALA A 239 12.88 3.95 5.44
N LEU A 240 13.44 4.75 4.53
CA LEU A 240 12.88 4.93 3.19
C LEU A 240 12.81 3.60 2.44
N LYS A 241 13.83 2.74 2.51
CA LYS A 241 13.78 1.39 1.90
C LYS A 241 12.66 0.53 2.48
N ILE A 242 12.52 0.51 3.81
CA ILE A 242 11.50 -0.28 4.52
C ILE A 242 10.09 0.18 4.17
N LEU A 243 9.90 1.49 4.05
CA LEU A 243 8.60 2.09 3.78
C LEU A 243 8.23 2.00 2.31
N THR A 244 9.21 2.04 1.41
CA THR A 244 8.95 2.25 -0.02
C THR A 244 9.30 1.08 -0.94
N GLY A 245 10.16 0.15 -0.49
CA GLY A 245 10.70 -0.91 -1.36
C GLY A 245 11.60 -0.36 -2.46
N CYS A 246 12.13 0.87 -2.31
CA CYS A 246 12.98 1.53 -3.29
C CYS A 246 14.37 1.81 -2.71
N ASN A 247 15.38 1.83 -3.57
CA ASN A 247 16.69 2.29 -3.19
C ASN A 247 16.67 3.79 -2.84
N SER A 248 17.41 4.14 -1.80
CA SER A 248 17.64 5.51 -1.35
C SER A 248 19.07 5.94 -1.69
N LYS A 249 19.26 7.25 -1.88
CA LYS A 249 20.56 7.88 -2.15
C LYS A 249 20.86 8.90 -1.06
N GLU A 250 21.88 8.61 -0.26
CA GLU A 250 22.40 9.52 0.74
C GLU A 250 23.49 10.42 0.14
N ILE A 251 23.44 11.71 0.46
CA ILE A 251 24.44 12.70 0.07
C ILE A 251 24.98 13.35 1.34
N TYR A 252 26.28 13.16 1.59
CA TYR A 252 26.98 13.82 2.69
C TYR A 252 27.22 15.29 2.37
N ILE A 253 26.95 16.13 3.35
CA ILE A 253 27.20 17.55 3.32
C ILE A 253 28.63 17.75 3.82
N ASN A 254 29.55 18.00 2.89
CA ASN A 254 30.95 18.19 3.23
C ASN A 254 31.14 19.60 3.79
N ASN A 255 31.29 19.73 5.11
CA ASN A 255 31.70 20.98 5.73
C ASN A 255 33.14 20.88 6.20
N ASP A 256 34.06 21.42 5.41
CA ASP A 256 35.32 21.85 5.99
C ASP A 256 35.02 23.04 6.90
N LYS A 257 34.88 22.75 8.21
CA LYS A 257 34.62 23.75 9.26
C LYS A 257 35.69 24.85 9.30
N TYR A 258 36.87 24.55 8.75
CA TYR A 258 38.03 25.42 8.69
C TYR A 258 38.58 25.45 7.27
N PHE A 259 39.21 26.56 6.89
CA PHE A 259 39.82 26.69 5.59
C PHE A 259 41.17 26.00 5.53
N ALA A 260 41.59 25.56 4.35
CA ALA A 260 42.91 24.95 4.14
C ALA A 260 44.09 25.84 4.56
N TRP A 261 43.92 27.16 4.62
CA TRP A 261 44.94 28.09 5.15
C TRP A 261 44.95 28.17 6.68
N ASP A 262 43.87 27.76 7.35
CA ASP A 262 43.76 27.72 8.81
C ASP A 262 44.34 26.40 9.35
N ILE A 263 45.65 26.23 9.15
CA ILE A 263 46.37 24.97 9.38
C ILE A 263 46.11 24.40 10.78
N GLY A 264 46.14 25.26 11.81
CA GLY A 264 45.96 24.86 13.20
C GLY A 264 44.61 24.18 13.47
N ASN A 265 43.54 24.64 12.81
CA ASN A 265 42.21 24.07 12.99
C ASN A 265 41.85 23.02 11.93
N PHE A 266 42.34 23.19 10.69
CA PHE A 266 42.06 22.29 9.57
C PHE A 266 42.71 20.91 9.73
N PHE A 267 43.91 20.85 10.33
CA PHE A 267 44.67 19.62 10.58
C PHE A 267 44.77 19.27 12.06
N ALA A 268 43.90 19.81 12.92
CA ALA A 268 44.06 19.84 14.38
C ALA A 268 44.62 18.54 15.00
N SER A 269 44.02 17.38 14.70
CA SER A 269 44.44 16.06 15.20
C SER A 269 45.69 15.51 14.50
N GLU A 270 45.81 15.79 13.21
CA GLU A 270 46.85 15.33 12.30
C GLU A 270 48.19 16.02 12.59
N LEU A 271 48.17 17.29 13.05
CA LEU A 271 49.38 18.05 13.39
C LEU A 271 50.19 17.41 14.52
N GLU A 272 49.53 16.86 15.55
CA GLU A 272 50.23 16.20 16.66
C GLU A 272 50.84 14.86 16.21
N GLN A 273 50.16 14.12 15.33
CA GLN A 273 50.68 12.87 14.76
C GLN A 273 51.82 13.13 13.77
N LEU A 274 51.70 14.18 12.95
CA LEU A 274 52.73 14.62 12.01
C LEU A 274 54.02 15.01 12.72
N LYS A 275 53.95 15.74 13.84
CA LYS A 275 55.16 16.05 14.61
C LYS A 275 55.94 14.80 15.01
N VAL A 276 55.25 13.75 15.44
CA VAL A 276 55.86 12.47 15.83
C VAL A 276 56.47 11.77 14.63
N LEU A 277 55.73 11.68 13.52
CA LEU A 277 56.19 11.04 12.28
C LEU A 277 57.36 11.80 11.63
N THR A 278 57.35 13.13 11.65
CA THR A 278 58.44 13.98 11.13
C THR A 278 59.68 13.92 12.02
N GLN A 279 59.54 13.79 13.34
CA GLN A 279 60.67 13.51 14.24
C GLN A 279 61.27 12.12 13.99
N GLN A 280 60.43 11.10 13.79
CA GLN A 280 60.89 9.76 13.40
C GLN A 280 61.61 9.77 12.04
N LYS A 281 61.09 10.52 11.06
CA LYS A 281 61.72 10.69 9.75
C LYS A 281 63.10 11.34 9.85
N LYS A 282 63.25 12.42 10.63
CA LYS A 282 64.57 13.04 10.90
C LYS A 282 65.57 12.09 11.56
N LEU A 283 65.12 11.27 12.52
CA LEU A 283 65.97 10.24 13.14
C LEU A 283 66.40 9.17 12.13
N ILE A 284 65.50 8.71 11.25
CA ILE A 284 65.81 7.70 10.22
C ILE A 284 66.81 8.26 9.18
N GLU A 285 66.69 9.55 8.83
CA GLU A 285 67.62 10.26 7.94
C GLU A 285 69.03 10.42 8.55
N GLU A 286 69.13 10.69 9.86
CA GLU A 286 70.41 10.77 10.58
C GLU A 286 71.12 9.41 10.72
N PHE A 287 70.37 8.31 10.68
CA PHE A 287 70.90 6.93 10.78
C PHE A 287 71.00 6.17 9.45
N GLY A 288 70.74 6.82 8.30
CA GLY A 288 70.99 6.26 6.96
C GLY A 288 70.08 5.09 6.54
N GLY A 289 68.85 5.02 7.05
CA GLY A 289 67.92 3.91 6.75
C GLY A 289 67.15 4.06 5.43
N GLU A 290 67.08 2.99 4.63
CA GLU A 290 66.36 2.89 3.33
C GLU A 290 64.81 2.87 3.43
N HIS A 291 64.21 3.10 4.60
CA HIS A 291 62.75 2.96 4.83
C HIS A 291 61.97 4.29 4.75
N GLN A 292 62.31 5.16 3.80
CA GLN A 292 61.58 6.42 3.58
C GLN A 292 60.17 6.20 2.97
N SER A 293 60.01 5.19 2.10
CA SER A 293 58.76 4.94 1.35
C SER A 293 57.54 4.62 2.22
N GLY A 294 57.70 3.89 3.33
CA GLY A 294 56.58 3.52 4.20
C GLY A 294 56.05 4.68 5.06
N THR A 295 56.90 5.63 5.44
CA THR A 295 56.48 6.79 6.25
C THR A 295 55.73 7.80 5.39
N ASP A 296 56.15 7.98 4.14
CA ASP A 296 55.49 8.88 3.18
C ASP A 296 54.11 8.33 2.75
N GLU A 297 53.94 7.01 2.64
CA GLU A 297 52.64 6.36 2.42
C GLU A 297 51.67 6.60 3.59
N ILE A 298 52.13 6.42 4.83
CA ILE A 298 51.32 6.67 6.04
C ILE A 298 50.89 8.15 6.12
N ILE A 299 51.79 9.08 5.84
CA ILE A 299 51.47 10.52 5.81
C ILE A 299 50.45 10.82 4.71
N SER A 300 50.60 10.22 3.53
CA SER A 300 49.67 10.39 2.40
C SER A 300 48.28 9.86 2.72
N GLU A 301 48.19 8.70 3.35
CA GLU A 301 46.92 8.08 3.75
C GLU A 301 46.23 8.91 4.83
N MET A 302 46.97 9.36 5.85
CA MET A 302 46.47 10.21 6.92
C MET A 302 45.95 11.56 6.41
N LEU A 303 46.61 12.18 5.43
CA LEU A 303 46.20 13.46 4.85
C LEU A 303 45.20 13.33 3.68
N SER A 304 44.89 12.11 3.24
CA SER A 304 44.16 11.84 1.99
C SER A 304 42.82 12.57 1.89
N SER A 305 42.05 12.65 2.99
CA SER A 305 40.76 13.34 3.06
C SER A 305 40.89 14.85 2.94
N ARG A 306 41.95 15.43 3.51
CA ARG A 306 42.25 16.88 3.52
C ARG A 306 42.91 17.36 2.23
N LEU A 307 43.64 16.48 1.55
CA LEU A 307 44.33 16.78 0.30
C LEU A 307 43.38 17.12 -0.85
N ARG A 308 42.09 16.78 -0.75
CA ARG A 308 41.10 17.11 -1.78
C ARG A 308 41.06 18.61 -2.10
N VAL A 309 41.03 19.46 -1.06
CA VAL A 309 40.98 20.92 -1.23
C VAL A 309 42.24 21.45 -1.92
N PHE A 310 43.40 20.89 -1.58
CA PHE A 310 44.66 21.25 -2.23
C PHE A 310 44.72 20.75 -3.67
N LYS A 311 44.12 19.59 -3.99
CA LYS A 311 44.02 19.07 -5.37
C LYS A 311 43.17 19.98 -6.25
N ASP A 312 42.08 20.54 -5.71
CA ASP A 312 41.22 21.45 -6.46
C ASP A 312 41.89 22.80 -6.80
N ILE A 313 42.99 23.15 -6.11
CA ILE A 313 43.69 24.44 -6.27
C ILE A 313 45.04 24.27 -6.99
N PHE A 314 45.77 23.20 -6.68
CA PHE A 314 47.17 23.01 -7.07
C PHE A 314 47.43 21.70 -7.85
N ASP A 315 46.37 20.98 -8.23
CA ASP A 315 46.42 19.76 -9.05
C ASP A 315 47.44 18.71 -8.54
N GLU A 316 48.37 18.27 -9.39
CA GLU A 316 49.38 17.24 -9.11
C GLU A 316 50.37 17.63 -8.01
N LYS A 317 50.49 18.92 -7.67
CA LYS A 317 51.40 19.42 -6.63
C LYS A 317 50.75 19.56 -5.25
N ALA A 318 49.48 19.18 -5.11
CA ALA A 318 48.69 19.37 -3.91
C ALA A 318 49.34 18.83 -2.62
N GLN A 319 49.92 17.63 -2.69
CA GLN A 319 50.55 17.00 -1.52
C GLN A 319 51.83 17.73 -1.08
N GLU A 320 52.69 18.07 -2.04
CA GLU A 320 53.92 18.82 -1.78
C GLU A 320 53.62 20.19 -1.16
N ILE A 321 52.61 20.89 -1.70
CA ILE A 321 52.19 22.22 -1.24
C ILE A 321 51.55 22.16 0.14
N CYS A 322 50.70 21.15 0.39
CA CYS A 322 50.09 20.91 1.70
C CYS A 322 51.16 20.72 2.79
N LEU A 323 52.13 19.84 2.56
CA LEU A 323 53.21 19.58 3.52
C LEU A 323 54.08 20.83 3.76
N LYS A 324 54.45 21.56 2.69
CA LYS A 324 55.19 22.81 2.81
C LYS A 324 54.46 23.85 3.67
N LEU A 325 53.14 23.95 3.52
CA LEU A 325 52.35 24.90 4.28
C LEU A 325 52.22 24.48 5.76
N ILE A 326 52.11 23.18 6.04
CA ILE A 326 52.14 22.63 7.40
C ILE A 326 53.50 22.91 8.06
N ASP A 327 54.61 22.61 7.40
CA ASP A 327 55.96 22.85 7.91
C ASP A 327 56.16 24.34 8.22
N PHE A 328 55.74 25.21 7.29
CA PHE A 328 55.81 26.66 7.48
C PHE A 328 55.00 27.13 8.70
N TYR A 329 53.80 26.59 8.90
CA TYR A 329 52.98 26.88 10.08
C TYR A 329 53.66 26.40 11.37
N LEU A 330 54.22 25.19 11.40
CA LEU A 330 54.88 24.65 12.58
C LEU A 330 56.12 25.46 12.97
N GLU A 331 56.90 25.93 12.00
CA GLU A 331 58.07 26.79 12.22
C GLU A 331 57.70 28.19 12.75
N ASN A 332 56.51 28.69 12.39
CA ASN A 332 56.06 30.05 12.70
C ASN A 332 54.84 30.11 13.64
N LYS A 333 54.59 29.02 14.36
CA LYS A 333 53.33 28.79 15.11
C LYS A 333 52.96 29.94 16.05
N ASP A 334 53.91 30.41 16.86
CA ASP A 334 53.64 31.45 17.87
C ASP A 334 53.22 32.78 17.23
N ALA A 335 53.88 33.18 16.14
CA ALA A 335 53.55 34.39 15.40
C ALA A 335 52.19 34.24 14.69
N TRP A 336 51.94 33.07 14.08
CA TRP A 336 50.71 32.76 13.39
C TRP A 336 49.50 32.77 14.33
N GLU A 337 49.57 32.06 15.46
CA GLU A 337 48.48 32.00 16.43
C GLU A 337 48.21 33.35 17.11
N LYS A 338 49.25 34.19 17.25
CA LYS A 338 49.09 35.56 17.76
C LYS A 338 48.23 36.40 16.80
N ILE A 339 48.57 36.43 15.52
CA ILE A 339 47.80 37.15 14.49
C ILE A 339 46.36 36.62 14.43
N TYR A 340 46.21 35.30 14.52
CA TYR A 340 44.90 34.64 14.49
C TYR A 340 43.96 35.14 15.61
N LYS A 341 44.48 35.37 16.82
CA LYS A 341 43.72 35.85 17.98
C LYS A 341 43.38 37.34 17.92
N GLU A 342 44.17 38.15 17.22
CA GLU A 342 44.00 39.60 17.15
C GLU A 342 42.95 40.04 16.11
N CYS A 343 42.60 39.16 15.16
CA CYS A 343 41.67 39.46 14.06
C CYS A 343 40.29 38.81 14.22
N GLY A 344 39.24 39.56 13.86
CA GLY A 344 37.84 39.18 14.08
C GLY A 344 37.22 38.26 13.04
N ASN A 345 37.67 38.29 11.78
CA ASN A 345 37.13 37.44 10.71
C ASN A 345 38.23 36.75 9.88
N GLY A 346 37.88 35.68 9.16
CA GLY A 346 38.82 34.83 8.42
C GLY A 346 39.58 35.57 7.31
N GLN A 347 38.91 36.49 6.61
CA GLN A 347 39.53 37.29 5.55
C GLN A 347 40.65 38.18 6.11
N GLN A 348 40.36 38.93 7.18
CA GLN A 348 41.33 39.78 7.87
C GLN A 348 42.49 38.97 8.46
N ARG A 349 42.20 37.79 9.03
CA ARG A 349 43.23 36.87 9.53
C ARG A 349 44.22 36.52 8.44
N LEU A 350 43.75 36.08 7.28
CA LEU A 350 44.62 35.69 6.17
C LEU A 350 45.36 36.89 5.57
N GLU A 351 44.71 38.05 5.46
CA GLU A 351 45.37 39.30 5.01
C GLU A 351 46.53 39.70 5.92
N GLU A 352 46.35 39.69 7.25
CA GLU A 352 47.40 40.04 8.20
C GLU A 352 48.49 38.96 8.29
N ILE A 353 48.16 37.68 8.16
CA ILE A 353 49.16 36.60 8.03
C ILE A 353 50.04 36.84 6.79
N ILE A 354 49.42 37.06 5.62
CA ILE A 354 50.13 37.35 4.38
C ILE A 354 51.02 38.58 4.55
N LYS A 355 50.48 39.67 5.12
CA LYS A 355 51.19 40.93 5.33
C LYS A 355 52.37 40.80 6.30
N HIS A 356 52.21 40.06 7.39
CA HIS A 356 53.28 39.83 8.37
C HIS A 356 54.44 39.04 7.74
N PHE A 357 54.14 37.89 7.12
CA PHE A 357 55.19 37.02 6.58
C PHE A 357 55.79 37.51 5.27
N SER A 358 55.13 38.44 4.55
CA SER A 358 55.68 39.09 3.35
C SER A 358 56.90 39.99 3.63
N GLN A 359 57.22 40.27 4.90
CA GLN A 359 58.33 41.15 5.29
C GLN A 359 59.72 40.48 5.14
N ASP A 360 59.78 39.15 5.14
CA ASP A 360 61.02 38.38 4.96
C ASP A 360 60.98 37.64 3.61
N GLU A 361 61.98 37.89 2.75
CA GLU A 361 62.09 37.24 1.44
C GLU A 361 62.19 35.71 1.53
N LYS A 362 62.67 35.17 2.66
CA LYS A 362 62.75 33.71 2.88
C LYS A 362 61.38 33.03 2.86
N ASN A 363 60.32 33.77 3.18
CA ASN A 363 58.95 33.23 3.27
C ASN A 363 58.18 33.31 1.93
N LYS A 364 58.81 33.81 0.86
CA LYS A 364 58.14 34.12 -0.42
C LYS A 364 57.28 32.98 -0.95
N GLN A 365 57.81 31.75 -0.93
CA GLN A 365 57.08 30.58 -1.44
C GLN A 365 55.80 30.27 -0.64
N ALA A 366 55.86 30.33 0.69
CA ALA A 366 54.69 30.11 1.55
C ALA A 366 53.67 31.24 1.43
N VAL A 367 54.15 32.49 1.31
CA VAL A 367 53.32 33.67 1.07
C VAL A 367 52.58 33.57 -0.25
N ASP A 368 53.22 33.08 -1.31
CA ASP A 368 52.56 32.92 -2.62
C ASP A 368 51.47 31.84 -2.56
N ILE A 369 51.71 30.72 -1.87
CA ILE A 369 50.66 29.71 -1.58
C ILE A 369 49.48 30.34 -0.83
N LEU A 370 49.75 31.14 0.20
CA LEU A 370 48.70 31.81 0.99
C LEU A 370 47.90 32.82 0.18
N LYS A 371 48.53 33.53 -0.78
CA LYS A 371 47.82 34.44 -1.70
C LYS A 371 46.93 33.69 -2.68
N GLU A 372 47.34 32.52 -3.15
CA GLU A 372 46.50 31.66 -3.98
C GLU A 372 45.30 31.15 -3.18
N LEU A 373 45.51 30.69 -1.94
CA LEU A 373 44.42 30.33 -1.04
C LEU A 373 43.49 31.53 -0.74
N PHE A 374 44.05 32.72 -0.52
CA PHE A 374 43.26 33.95 -0.32
C PHE A 374 42.37 34.22 -1.53
N THR A 375 42.93 34.13 -2.73
CA THR A 375 42.19 34.33 -3.98
C THR A 375 41.10 33.27 -4.15
N TYR A 376 41.39 32.01 -3.85
CA TYR A 376 40.45 30.90 -3.97
C TYR A 376 39.22 31.06 -3.06
N TYR A 377 39.43 31.48 -1.81
CA TYR A 377 38.37 31.61 -0.81
C TYR A 377 37.61 32.94 -0.89
N HIS A 378 38.33 34.07 -1.01
CA HIS A 378 37.78 35.41 -0.78
C HIS A 378 37.47 36.20 -2.06
N LYS A 379 37.83 35.68 -3.24
CA LYS A 379 37.41 36.29 -4.51
C LYS A 379 36.09 35.69 -4.97
N ASP A 380 35.21 36.56 -5.48
CA ASP A 380 33.96 36.12 -6.10
C ASP A 380 34.26 35.19 -7.28
N VAL A 381 33.67 34.01 -7.23
CA VAL A 381 33.73 33.02 -8.31
C VAL A 381 32.77 33.42 -9.41
N GLU A 382 31.60 33.87 -8.97
CA GLU A 382 30.53 34.47 -9.76
C GLU A 382 29.88 35.56 -8.91
N LYS A 383 28.98 36.34 -9.50
CA LYS A 383 28.29 37.41 -8.78
C LYS A 383 27.54 36.84 -7.57
N ASP A 384 27.85 37.37 -6.38
CA ASP A 384 27.28 36.95 -5.09
C ASP A 384 27.58 35.47 -4.71
N VAL A 385 28.68 34.90 -5.25
CA VAL A 385 29.15 33.54 -4.96
C VAL A 385 30.59 33.57 -4.45
N ARG A 386 30.80 33.17 -3.18
CA ARG A 386 32.10 33.24 -2.50
C ARG A 386 32.33 32.02 -1.61
N ARG A 387 33.57 31.52 -1.56
CA ARG A 387 33.94 30.27 -0.86
C ARG A 387 34.29 30.45 0.61
N ASP A 388 34.29 31.68 1.10
CA ASP A 388 34.60 31.99 2.49
C ASP A 388 33.34 31.99 3.38
N ASN A 389 33.57 32.12 4.69
CA ASN A 389 32.52 31.98 5.70
C ASN A 389 31.83 33.33 5.87
N GLN A 390 30.78 33.53 5.09
CA GLN A 390 29.92 34.71 5.16
C GLN A 390 28.92 34.63 6.31
N GLU A 391 28.53 35.79 6.82
CA GLU A 391 27.49 35.89 7.85
C GLU A 391 26.17 35.27 7.38
N LEU A 392 25.39 34.74 8.34
CA LEU A 392 24.02 34.31 8.10
C LEU A 392 23.22 35.45 7.49
N PHE A 393 22.34 35.14 6.53
CA PHE A 393 21.52 36.12 5.81
C PHE A 393 22.29 37.15 4.96
N SER A 394 23.58 36.92 4.66
CA SER A 394 24.35 37.76 3.72
C SER A 394 23.87 37.65 2.25
N GLY A 395 23.18 36.55 1.91
CA GLY A 395 22.79 36.22 0.55
C GLY A 395 23.94 35.82 -0.38
N ILE A 396 25.15 35.65 0.18
CA ILE A 396 26.34 35.15 -0.53
C ILE A 396 26.57 33.71 -0.09
N TYR A 397 26.70 32.81 -1.07
CA TYR A 397 26.83 31.37 -0.83
C TYR A 397 28.04 30.81 -1.56
N SER A 398 28.60 29.73 -1.04
CA SER A 398 29.65 29.00 -1.75
C SER A 398 29.07 28.18 -2.91
N PRO A 399 29.89 27.83 -3.92
CA PRO A 399 29.46 26.91 -4.98
C PRO A 399 28.92 25.57 -4.44
N GLU A 400 29.50 25.07 -3.35
CA GLU A 400 29.11 23.81 -2.70
C GLU A 400 27.75 23.95 -1.99
N GLU A 401 27.54 25.04 -1.26
CA GLU A 401 26.24 25.37 -0.64
C GLU A 401 25.14 25.49 -1.72
N LEU A 402 25.42 26.21 -2.81
CA LEU A 402 24.47 26.37 -3.92
C LEU A 402 24.18 25.05 -4.64
N LYS A 403 25.19 24.18 -4.78
CA LYS A 403 25.00 22.84 -5.35
C LYS A 403 24.04 22.02 -4.50
N ILE A 404 24.17 22.05 -3.17
CA ILE A 404 23.25 21.38 -2.25
C ILE A 404 21.84 21.94 -2.40
N PHE A 405 21.68 23.27 -2.37
CA PHE A 405 20.38 23.92 -2.50
C PHE A 405 19.68 23.56 -3.83
N ASN A 406 20.41 23.63 -4.94
CA ASN A 406 19.88 23.32 -6.26
C ASN A 406 19.54 21.83 -6.41
N ASP A 407 20.35 20.93 -5.84
CA ASP A 407 20.04 19.49 -5.85
C ASP A 407 18.75 19.20 -5.08
N ILE A 408 18.61 19.73 -3.86
CA ILE A 408 17.39 19.59 -3.05
C ILE A 408 16.18 20.17 -3.80
N LYS A 409 16.30 21.38 -4.35
CA LYS A 409 15.24 22.05 -5.13
C LYS A 409 14.79 21.20 -6.32
N ASN A 410 15.74 20.64 -7.08
CA ASN A 410 15.46 19.80 -8.24
C ASN A 410 14.77 18.49 -7.85
N LYS A 411 15.22 17.85 -6.76
CA LYS A 411 14.62 16.61 -6.25
C LYS A 411 13.19 16.83 -5.73
N LEU A 412 12.95 17.93 -5.02
CA LEU A 412 11.60 18.32 -4.60
C LEU A 412 10.68 18.57 -5.81
N ALA A 413 11.17 19.28 -6.83
CA ALA A 413 10.43 19.48 -8.08
C ALA A 413 10.17 18.14 -8.83
N GLY A 414 11.07 17.17 -8.67
CA GLY A 414 10.90 15.79 -9.13
C GLY A 414 9.90 14.95 -8.31
N ASN A 415 9.37 15.49 -7.21
CA ASN A 415 8.55 14.79 -6.20
C ASN A 415 9.28 13.61 -5.55
N GLU A 416 10.58 13.73 -5.30
CA GLU A 416 11.31 12.78 -4.43
C GLU A 416 10.98 13.03 -2.95
N SER A 417 10.99 11.96 -2.15
CA SER A 417 10.93 12.10 -0.68
C SER A 417 12.32 12.43 -0.15
N LEU A 418 12.44 13.46 0.68
CA LEU A 418 13.70 13.95 1.21
C LEU A 418 13.72 14.04 2.74
N THR A 419 14.83 13.61 3.32
CA THR A 419 15.11 13.65 4.76
C THR A 419 16.54 14.15 5.00
N ALA A 420 16.83 14.65 6.19
CA ALA A 420 18.14 15.15 6.56
C ALA A 420 18.55 14.69 7.96
N GLY A 421 19.80 14.21 8.07
CA GLY A 421 20.38 13.67 9.29
C GLY A 421 21.39 14.65 9.91
N THR A 422 21.43 14.66 11.24
CA THR A 422 22.35 15.50 12.01
C THR A 422 23.47 14.67 12.62
N PRO A 423 24.66 15.25 12.86
CA PRO A 423 25.82 14.52 13.38
C PRO A 423 25.61 14.00 14.80
N HIS A 424 26.53 13.15 15.26
CA HIS A 424 26.48 12.56 16.61
C HIS A 424 26.45 13.61 17.75
N SER A 425 27.13 14.74 17.56
CA SER A 425 27.17 15.84 18.52
C SER A 425 27.36 17.18 17.84
N TYR A 426 26.99 18.25 18.53
CA TYR A 426 27.35 19.61 18.17
C TYR A 426 28.42 20.14 19.12
N ASP A 427 29.35 20.94 18.60
CA ASP A 427 30.39 21.58 19.40
C ASP A 427 29.87 22.79 20.20
N GLU A 428 28.64 23.21 19.92
CA GLU A 428 27.99 24.37 20.53
C GLU A 428 26.50 24.09 20.78
N LYS A 429 25.83 24.97 21.51
CA LYS A 429 24.38 24.89 21.67
C LYS A 429 23.70 25.42 20.41
N VAL A 430 22.80 24.61 19.84
CA VAL A 430 22.14 24.89 18.56
C VAL A 430 20.62 24.99 18.78
N PRO A 431 20.06 26.19 19.03
CA PRO A 431 18.62 26.33 19.33
C PRO A 431 17.74 25.79 18.21
N GLY A 432 16.72 24.99 18.57
CA GLY A 432 15.74 24.42 17.64
C GLY A 432 16.21 23.20 16.84
N LEU A 433 17.51 22.85 16.90
CA LEU A 433 18.07 21.64 16.28
C LEU A 433 18.59 20.68 17.34
N ARG A 434 18.73 19.40 16.98
CA ARG A 434 19.25 18.34 17.83
C ARG A 434 20.21 17.47 17.03
N ALA A 435 21.29 17.05 17.68
CA ALA A 435 22.22 16.08 17.11
C ALA A 435 21.71 14.65 17.33
N MET A 436 22.14 13.69 16.52
CA MET A 436 21.57 12.33 16.42
C MET A 436 20.06 12.33 16.15
N HIS A 437 19.60 13.28 15.33
CA HIS A 437 18.19 13.46 14.99
C HIS A 437 17.97 13.57 13.49
N ALA A 438 16.81 13.09 13.03
CA ALA A 438 16.39 13.15 11.65
C ALA A 438 15.29 14.19 11.45
N TYR A 439 15.29 14.84 10.29
CA TYR A 439 14.32 15.85 9.89
C TYR A 439 13.77 15.53 8.50
N THR A 440 12.54 15.95 8.22
CA THR A 440 11.98 15.91 6.87
C THR A 440 12.34 17.20 6.14
N ILE A 441 12.81 17.11 4.89
CA ILE A 441 12.91 18.29 4.01
C ILE A 441 11.57 18.44 3.29
N VAL A 442 10.90 19.57 3.51
CA VAL A 442 9.52 19.81 3.06
C VAL A 442 9.49 20.69 1.82
N ASP A 443 10.37 21.68 1.74
CA ASP A 443 10.42 22.64 0.64
C ASP A 443 11.76 23.38 0.60
N VAL A 444 11.95 24.22 -0.42
CA VAL A 444 12.96 25.29 -0.44
C VAL A 444 12.27 26.64 -0.54
N VAL A 445 12.82 27.63 0.17
CA VAL A 445 12.25 28.98 0.23
C VAL A 445 13.32 29.98 -0.19
N GLU A 446 12.94 30.89 -1.08
CA GLU A 446 13.78 32.02 -1.47
C GLU A 446 13.09 33.32 -1.05
N THR A 447 13.73 34.09 -0.17
CA THR A 447 13.23 35.42 0.25
C THR A 447 14.26 36.49 -0.09
N ARG A 448 13.82 37.70 -0.43
CA ARG A 448 14.76 38.81 -0.67
C ARG A 448 14.97 39.61 0.60
N ARG A 449 16.22 39.89 0.97
CA ARG A 449 16.59 40.75 2.11
C ARG A 449 17.58 41.84 1.68
N PRO A 450 17.53 43.02 2.32
CA PRO A 450 18.52 44.06 2.09
C PRO A 450 19.88 43.61 2.61
N VAL A 451 20.93 43.87 1.84
CA VAL A 451 22.31 43.71 2.30
C VAL A 451 22.63 44.85 3.26
N LYS A 452 23.24 44.52 4.40
CA LYS A 452 23.67 45.49 5.40
C LYS A 452 24.38 46.68 4.75
N ASP A 453 23.95 47.89 5.10
CA ASP A 453 24.49 49.16 4.60
C ASP A 453 24.32 49.45 3.08
N THR A 454 23.41 48.75 2.37
CA THR A 454 23.09 49.05 0.96
C THR A 454 21.60 48.85 0.62
N ASP A 455 21.11 49.53 -0.42
CA ASP A 455 19.76 49.29 -0.99
C ASP A 455 19.67 48.00 -1.84
N VAL A 456 20.74 47.20 -1.88
CA VAL A 456 20.81 46.00 -2.72
C VAL A 456 20.06 44.86 -2.04
N MET A 457 19.02 44.36 -2.69
CA MET A 457 18.25 43.20 -2.23
C MET A 457 18.87 41.90 -2.75
N ARG A 458 19.29 41.01 -1.86
CA ARG A 458 19.82 39.68 -2.20
C ARG A 458 18.83 38.55 -1.88
N PRO A 459 18.82 37.46 -2.68
CA PRO A 459 18.01 36.28 -2.40
C PRO A 459 18.66 35.43 -1.30
N ILE A 460 17.98 35.32 -0.18
CA ILE A 460 18.26 34.38 0.91
C ILE A 460 17.64 33.04 0.57
N LYS A 461 18.47 32.00 0.58
CA LYS A 461 18.12 30.62 0.31
C LYS A 461 17.91 29.89 1.63
N MET A 462 16.78 29.25 1.77
CA MET A 462 16.40 28.52 2.98
C MET A 462 15.85 27.15 2.62
N ILE A 463 16.12 26.16 3.48
CA ILE A 463 15.54 24.82 3.40
C ILE A 463 14.41 24.77 4.43
N ARG A 464 13.18 24.51 3.98
CA ARG A 464 12.05 24.27 4.87
C ARG A 464 12.11 22.84 5.36
N ILE A 465 12.20 22.68 6.68
CA ILE A 465 12.31 21.38 7.33
C ILE A 465 11.22 21.18 8.38
N ARG A 466 10.90 19.92 8.65
CA ARG A 466 9.99 19.52 9.73
C ARG A 466 10.70 18.63 10.72
N ASN A 467 10.54 18.96 12.00
CA ASN A 467 10.95 18.12 13.11
C ASN A 467 9.88 17.03 13.34
N PRO A 468 10.22 15.72 13.40
CA PRO A 468 9.25 14.65 13.63
C PRO A 468 8.47 14.75 14.95
N TRP A 469 8.93 15.55 15.92
CA TRP A 469 8.13 15.89 17.11
C TRP A 469 6.87 16.69 16.78
N GLY A 470 6.86 17.45 15.67
CA GLY A 470 5.70 18.14 15.14
C GLY A 470 5.32 19.46 15.83
N PHE A 471 6.04 19.88 16.87
CA PHE A 471 5.73 21.13 17.59
C PHE A 471 6.91 22.07 17.83
N THR A 472 8.17 21.64 17.84
CA THR A 472 9.30 22.53 18.14
C THR A 472 10.33 22.60 17.01
N GLY A 473 10.95 23.77 16.87
CA GLY A 473 11.94 24.05 15.83
C GLY A 473 12.63 25.40 16.02
N ARG A 474 13.34 25.86 14.98
CA ARG A 474 14.14 27.10 15.00
C ARG A 474 13.38 28.28 14.39
N MET A 475 13.54 29.46 14.99
CA MET A 475 13.11 30.73 14.42
C MET A 475 14.24 31.75 14.39
N TYR A 476 14.23 32.58 13.34
CA TYR A 476 15.11 33.73 13.16
C TYR A 476 14.31 35.01 13.41
N LEU A 477 14.60 35.68 14.51
CA LEU A 477 13.90 36.90 14.93
C LEU A 477 14.84 38.11 14.85
N PRO A 478 14.38 39.30 14.45
CA PRO A 478 15.16 40.51 14.61
C PRO A 478 15.50 40.72 16.09
N ASN A 479 16.75 41.07 16.39
CA ASN A 479 17.15 41.40 17.73
C ASN A 479 16.48 42.73 18.16
N MET A 480 15.94 42.76 19.37
CA MET A 480 15.14 43.89 19.88
C MET A 480 15.99 45.14 20.16
N GLU A 481 17.28 44.97 20.45
CA GLU A 481 18.22 46.06 20.75
C GLU A 481 18.96 46.52 19.47
N ASN A 482 19.22 45.59 18.55
CA ASN A 482 19.82 45.87 17.25
C ASN A 482 19.06 45.13 16.13
N PRO A 483 18.10 45.78 15.44
CA PRO A 483 17.31 45.17 14.38
C PRO A 483 18.11 44.61 13.19
N GLU A 484 19.39 44.99 13.03
CA GLU A 484 20.29 44.45 12.02
C GLU A 484 20.89 43.09 12.40
N GLN A 485 20.75 42.69 13.67
CA GLN A 485 21.17 41.39 14.18
C GLN A 485 19.97 40.44 14.26
N ILE A 486 20.23 39.15 14.09
CA ILE A 486 19.22 38.10 14.12
C ILE A 486 19.44 37.23 15.36
N ASP A 487 18.42 37.17 16.21
CA ASP A 487 18.33 36.25 17.33
C ASP A 487 17.81 34.90 16.84
N ILE A 488 18.54 33.83 17.17
CA ILE A 488 18.14 32.46 16.88
C ILE A 488 17.50 31.87 18.13
N LYS A 489 16.23 31.47 18.05
CA LYS A 489 15.47 30.90 19.19
C LYS A 489 14.81 29.57 18.83
N GLU A 490 14.61 28.76 19.86
CA GLU A 490 13.77 27.56 19.78
C GLU A 490 12.34 27.91 20.17
N GLU A 491 11.36 27.52 19.37
CA GLU A 491 9.95 27.86 19.58
C GLU A 491 9.05 26.63 19.50
N ARG A 492 8.14 26.47 20.48
CA ARG A 492 7.24 25.32 20.64
C ARG A 492 6.02 25.30 19.72
N VAL A 493 6.00 26.19 18.73
CA VAL A 493 4.99 26.21 17.66
C VAL A 493 5.61 26.01 16.28
N ALA A 494 6.94 25.88 16.20
CA ALA A 494 7.69 25.81 14.96
C ALA A 494 7.98 24.35 14.56
N GLY A 495 6.95 23.49 14.51
CA GLY A 495 7.11 22.08 14.09
C GLY A 495 7.66 21.93 12.66
N THR A 496 7.29 22.87 11.77
CA THR A 496 7.88 23.09 10.45
C THR A 496 8.47 24.50 10.42
N PHE A 497 9.70 24.65 9.95
CA PHE A 497 10.42 25.92 9.97
C PHE A 497 11.42 26.05 8.82
N ASP A 498 11.78 27.29 8.50
CA ASP A 498 12.73 27.61 7.43
C ASP A 498 14.12 27.77 8.04
N LEU A 499 15.09 26.97 7.57
CA LEU A 499 16.49 27.00 7.99
C LEU A 499 17.34 27.69 6.92
N GLU A 500 18.14 28.68 7.28
CA GLU A 500 19.04 29.36 6.34
C GLU A 500 20.06 28.36 5.77
N LEU A 501 20.38 28.43 4.47
CA LEU A 501 21.20 27.42 3.79
C LEU A 501 22.57 27.20 4.43
N LYS A 502 23.23 28.23 4.95
CA LYS A 502 24.51 28.09 5.66
C LYS A 502 24.35 27.34 6.96
N ASP A 503 23.27 27.58 7.69
CA ASP A 503 22.93 26.81 8.90
C ASP A 503 22.61 25.35 8.55
N PHE A 504 21.86 25.11 7.47
CA PHE A 504 21.58 23.76 6.98
C PHE A 504 22.88 23.04 6.65
N CYS A 505 23.76 23.65 5.86
CA CYS A 505 25.06 23.08 5.56
C CYS A 505 25.82 22.84 6.86
N ARG A 506 26.00 23.84 7.73
CA ARG A 506 26.80 23.74 8.96
C ARG A 506 26.36 22.64 9.95
N TYR A 507 25.04 22.43 10.14
CA TYR A 507 24.52 21.60 11.23
C TYR A 507 23.95 20.24 10.79
N TYR A 508 23.86 19.97 9.49
CA TYR A 508 23.46 18.66 8.97
C TYR A 508 24.67 17.92 8.40
N GLU A 509 24.67 16.60 8.62
CA GLU A 509 25.73 15.70 8.14
C GLU A 509 25.40 15.17 6.74
N SER A 510 24.13 14.87 6.49
CA SER A 510 23.68 14.33 5.21
C SER A 510 22.22 14.67 4.93
N TYR A 511 21.82 14.50 3.69
CA TYR A 511 20.43 14.37 3.30
C TYR A 511 20.24 13.16 2.39
N THR A 512 19.09 12.50 2.54
CA THR A 512 18.76 11.29 1.81
C THR A 512 17.53 11.51 0.96
N SER A 513 17.57 11.02 -0.28
CA SER A 513 16.42 10.99 -1.18
C SER A 513 16.03 9.58 -1.61
N THR A 514 14.76 9.40 -1.99
CA THR A 514 14.27 8.18 -2.65
C THR A 514 13.31 8.55 -3.78
N LEU A 515 13.19 7.65 -4.75
CA LEU A 515 12.51 7.87 -6.02
C LEU A 515 11.00 8.13 -5.88
N LYS A 516 10.45 8.75 -6.93
CA LYS A 516 9.05 9.10 -7.15
C LYS A 516 8.14 7.85 -7.29
N PHE A 517 6.92 7.89 -6.73
CA PHE A 517 5.95 6.78 -6.77
C PHE A 517 4.98 6.79 -7.97
N SER A 518 5.25 7.52 -9.07
CA SER A 518 4.21 7.80 -10.08
C SER A 518 3.62 6.59 -10.79
N ALA A 519 4.40 5.53 -11.03
CA ALA A 519 3.90 4.32 -11.68
C ALA A 519 3.03 3.48 -10.72
N ILE A 520 3.50 3.29 -9.49
CA ILE A 520 2.74 2.57 -8.43
C ILE A 520 1.42 3.29 -8.14
N ARG A 521 1.40 4.63 -8.22
CA ARG A 521 0.20 5.46 -8.02
C ARG A 521 -0.93 5.15 -9.00
N VAL A 522 -0.65 5.13 -10.31
CA VAL A 522 -1.68 4.89 -11.35
C VAL A 522 -2.37 3.54 -11.10
N LEU A 523 -1.59 2.54 -10.73
CA LEU A 523 -2.12 1.21 -10.43
C LEU A 523 -2.89 1.16 -9.12
N ALA A 524 -2.41 1.84 -8.08
CA ALA A 524 -3.11 1.93 -6.80
C ALA A 524 -4.49 2.60 -6.96
N GLU A 525 -4.60 3.70 -7.71
CA GLU A 525 -5.86 4.40 -7.98
C GLU A 525 -6.85 3.54 -8.76
N LYS A 526 -6.41 2.89 -9.84
CA LYS A 526 -7.27 1.98 -10.61
C LYS A 526 -7.76 0.81 -9.75
N ARG A 527 -6.88 0.21 -8.95
CA ARG A 527 -7.24 -0.87 -8.01
C ARG A 527 -8.23 -0.41 -6.94
N GLU A 528 -8.06 0.81 -6.43
CA GLU A 528 -8.99 1.40 -5.47
C GLU A 528 -10.38 1.61 -6.08
N LEU A 529 -10.46 2.16 -7.30
CA LEU A 529 -11.70 2.34 -8.05
C LEU A 529 -12.39 1.01 -8.37
N LEU A 530 -11.61 -0.01 -8.75
CA LEU A 530 -12.11 -1.36 -8.96
C LEU A 530 -12.74 -1.92 -7.69
N ALA A 531 -12.01 -1.86 -6.56
CA ALA A 531 -12.48 -2.42 -5.31
C ALA A 531 -13.72 -1.67 -4.78
N LEU A 532 -13.81 -0.37 -5.05
CA LEU A 532 -15.01 0.46 -4.88
C LEU A 532 -16.22 -0.07 -5.66
N LYS A 533 -16.04 -0.30 -6.96
CA LYS A 533 -17.08 -0.81 -7.84
C LYS A 533 -17.57 -2.20 -7.43
N MET A 534 -16.68 -3.05 -6.90
CA MET A 534 -17.04 -4.38 -6.42
C MET A 534 -17.86 -4.36 -5.12
N GLN A 535 -17.63 -3.38 -4.25
CA GLN A 535 -18.34 -3.28 -2.96
C GLN A 535 -19.78 -2.78 -3.10
N GLU A 536 -20.08 -1.98 -4.11
CA GLU A 536 -21.42 -1.45 -4.35
C GLU A 536 -22.48 -2.57 -4.52
N PRO A 537 -22.29 -3.57 -5.40
CA PRO A 537 -23.21 -4.71 -5.57
C PRO A 537 -23.34 -5.64 -4.36
N LEU A 538 -22.37 -5.62 -3.44
CA LEU A 538 -22.33 -6.50 -2.26
C LEU A 538 -23.11 -5.93 -1.07
N LYS A 539 -23.66 -4.70 -1.16
CA LYS A 539 -24.48 -4.11 -0.11
C LYS A 539 -25.88 -4.72 -0.10
N ASP A 540 -26.40 -5.06 1.09
CA ASP A 540 -27.80 -5.48 1.25
C ASP A 540 -28.75 -4.34 0.88
N VAL A 541 -29.46 -4.44 -0.24
CA VAL A 541 -30.59 -3.56 -0.56
C VAL A 541 -31.88 -4.24 -0.11
N ALA A 542 -32.46 -3.69 0.95
CA ALA A 542 -33.83 -4.01 1.37
C ALA A 542 -34.79 -3.08 0.60
N SER A 543 -35.25 -3.49 -0.58
CA SER A 543 -36.49 -2.94 -1.14
C SER A 543 -37.18 -3.96 -2.05
N ASP A 544 -38.40 -4.33 -1.68
CA ASP A 544 -39.26 -5.36 -2.29
C ASP A 544 -39.76 -5.04 -3.73
N GLN A 545 -39.24 -4.02 -4.41
CA GLN A 545 -39.90 -3.50 -5.62
C GLN A 545 -39.22 -3.73 -6.97
N ASP A 546 -37.99 -4.26 -7.09
CA ASP A 546 -37.47 -4.74 -8.41
C ASP A 546 -36.25 -5.68 -8.27
N LEU A 547 -36.48 -6.89 -7.72
CA LEU A 547 -35.43 -7.90 -7.49
C LEU A 547 -34.68 -8.35 -8.76
N ASP A 548 -35.32 -8.30 -9.93
CA ASP A 548 -34.73 -8.74 -11.19
C ASP A 548 -33.78 -7.70 -11.80
N ASP A 549 -34.17 -6.42 -11.79
CA ASP A 549 -33.31 -5.34 -12.30
C ASP A 549 -32.07 -5.15 -11.41
N GLU A 550 -32.24 -5.31 -10.09
CA GLU A 550 -31.11 -5.30 -9.16
C GLU A 550 -30.15 -6.47 -9.41
N ARG A 551 -30.68 -7.68 -9.63
CA ARG A 551 -29.87 -8.86 -9.97
C ARG A 551 -29.08 -8.67 -11.26
N LEU A 552 -29.69 -8.09 -12.29
CA LEU A 552 -29.01 -7.77 -13.54
C LEU A 552 -27.91 -6.73 -13.38
N SER A 553 -28.13 -5.73 -12.51
CA SER A 553 -27.12 -4.73 -12.18
C SER A 553 -25.90 -5.39 -11.50
N ARG A 554 -26.13 -6.30 -10.54
CA ARG A 554 -25.06 -7.05 -9.87
C ARG A 554 -24.27 -7.93 -10.84
N ILE A 555 -24.94 -8.61 -11.78
CA ILE A 555 -24.28 -9.41 -12.82
C ILE A 555 -23.45 -8.52 -13.75
N SER A 556 -24.01 -7.39 -14.19
CA SER A 556 -23.29 -6.47 -15.09
C SER A 556 -22.04 -5.89 -14.42
N ALA A 557 -22.14 -5.52 -13.14
CA ALA A 557 -21.00 -5.03 -12.36
C ALA A 557 -19.86 -6.05 -12.30
N PHE A 558 -20.15 -7.36 -12.29
CA PHE A 558 -19.11 -8.39 -12.34
C PHE A 558 -18.28 -8.32 -13.63
N PHE A 559 -18.94 -8.20 -14.78
CA PHE A 559 -18.25 -8.10 -16.08
C PHE A 559 -17.43 -6.81 -16.19
N GLU A 560 -17.95 -5.69 -15.69
CA GLU A 560 -17.22 -4.41 -15.65
C GLU A 560 -15.98 -4.49 -14.77
N CYS A 561 -16.11 -5.02 -13.54
CA CYS A 561 -14.99 -5.18 -12.62
C CYS A 561 -13.93 -6.13 -13.17
N ARG A 562 -14.34 -7.20 -13.88
CA ARG A 562 -13.40 -8.11 -14.57
C ARG A 562 -12.62 -7.39 -15.66
N ALA A 563 -13.28 -6.52 -16.44
CA ALA A 563 -12.62 -5.71 -17.46
C ALA A 563 -11.62 -4.71 -16.85
N ASP A 564 -12.02 -4.03 -15.78
CA ASP A 564 -11.16 -3.12 -15.01
C ASP A 564 -9.94 -3.86 -14.42
N LEU A 565 -10.10 -5.10 -13.96
CA LEU A 565 -9.00 -5.93 -13.47
C LEU A 565 -7.97 -6.24 -14.58
N VAL A 566 -8.45 -6.54 -15.79
CA VAL A 566 -7.59 -6.74 -16.96
C VAL A 566 -6.86 -5.44 -17.31
N ASP A 567 -7.56 -4.32 -17.35
CA ASP A 567 -6.99 -2.98 -17.62
C ASP A 567 -5.90 -2.59 -16.61
N ILE A 568 -6.07 -2.94 -15.32
CA ILE A 568 -5.04 -2.74 -14.30
C ILE A 568 -3.77 -3.54 -14.61
N GLN A 569 -3.89 -4.80 -15.05
CA GLN A 569 -2.71 -5.59 -15.42
C GLN A 569 -2.04 -5.04 -16.69
N MET A 570 -2.82 -4.57 -17.67
CA MET A 570 -2.28 -3.93 -18.86
C MET A 570 -1.51 -2.66 -18.51
N THR A 571 -2.10 -1.82 -17.69
CA THR A 571 -1.45 -0.62 -17.16
C THR A 571 -0.15 -0.99 -16.43
N ALA A 572 -0.11 -2.14 -15.72
CA ALA A 572 1.10 -2.58 -15.02
C ALA A 572 2.22 -2.97 -15.99
N VAL A 573 1.90 -3.63 -17.11
CA VAL A 573 2.85 -3.92 -18.19
C VAL A 573 3.33 -2.63 -18.85
N GLU A 574 2.43 -1.70 -19.15
CA GLU A 574 2.74 -0.40 -19.79
C GLU A 574 3.67 0.49 -18.94
N LEU A 575 3.59 0.36 -17.62
CA LEU A 575 4.42 1.12 -16.68
C LEU A 575 5.81 0.51 -16.44
N LEU A 576 6.13 -0.63 -17.08
CA LEU A 576 7.50 -1.14 -17.12
C LEU A 576 8.39 -0.15 -17.87
N ASN A 577 9.69 -0.18 -17.57
CA ASN A 577 10.64 0.73 -18.21
C ASN A 577 11.00 0.24 -19.63
N ASP A 578 11.50 1.18 -20.46
CA ASP A 578 11.85 0.92 -21.86
C ASP A 578 12.81 -0.27 -22.03
N SER A 579 13.76 -0.44 -21.11
CA SER A 579 14.72 -1.57 -21.14
C SER A 579 14.05 -2.93 -20.93
N ILE A 580 12.98 -3.00 -20.14
CA ILE A 580 12.19 -4.22 -19.97
C ILE A 580 11.31 -4.44 -21.21
N HIS A 581 10.72 -3.39 -21.77
CA HIS A 581 9.95 -3.50 -23.01
C HIS A 581 10.80 -3.98 -24.19
N GLU A 582 12.05 -3.53 -24.30
CA GLU A 582 13.00 -4.03 -25.31
C GLU A 582 13.26 -5.54 -25.13
N GLN A 583 13.51 -6.00 -23.90
CA GLN A 583 13.69 -7.44 -23.62
C GLN A 583 12.44 -8.26 -23.96
N ILE A 584 11.24 -7.72 -23.67
CA ILE A 584 9.97 -8.37 -24.04
C ILE A 584 9.85 -8.44 -25.57
N ALA A 585 10.14 -7.35 -26.28
CA ALA A 585 10.08 -7.32 -27.75
C ALA A 585 11.03 -8.34 -28.38
N ASP A 586 12.24 -8.51 -27.83
CA ASP A 586 13.20 -9.52 -28.29
C ASP A 586 12.68 -10.95 -28.09
N VAL A 587 11.89 -11.20 -27.04
CA VAL A 587 11.26 -12.51 -26.82
C VAL A 587 10.28 -12.87 -27.94
N PHE A 588 9.46 -11.89 -28.36
CA PHE A 588 8.41 -12.08 -29.36
C PHE A 588 8.83 -11.79 -30.80
N SER A 589 10.04 -11.29 -31.05
CA SER A 589 10.55 -10.97 -32.39
C SER A 589 10.73 -12.19 -33.32
N ASP A 590 10.79 -13.40 -32.77
CA ASP A 590 10.99 -14.65 -33.50
C ASP A 590 9.68 -15.45 -33.60
N ASN A 591 8.96 -15.26 -34.71
CA ASN A 591 7.66 -15.88 -35.01
C ASN A 591 7.67 -17.42 -35.07
N LEU A 592 8.83 -18.07 -34.90
CA LEU A 592 9.02 -19.52 -34.91
C LEU A 592 9.21 -20.13 -33.51
N ARG A 593 9.28 -19.33 -32.44
CA ARG A 593 9.47 -19.85 -31.08
C ARG A 593 8.26 -20.61 -30.57
N ASP A 594 8.52 -21.77 -29.98
CA ASP A 594 7.51 -22.57 -29.28
C ASP A 594 6.96 -21.81 -28.07
N PRO A 595 5.64 -21.83 -27.76
CA PRO A 595 5.08 -21.13 -26.61
C PRO A 595 5.77 -21.45 -25.26
N LEU A 596 6.33 -22.65 -25.10
CA LEU A 596 7.10 -23.01 -23.90
C LEU A 596 8.44 -22.27 -23.82
N GLU A 597 9.10 -22.01 -24.95
CA GLU A 597 10.34 -21.23 -25.01
C GLU A 597 10.10 -19.75 -24.76
N VAL A 598 8.97 -19.23 -25.26
CA VAL A 598 8.51 -17.87 -24.96
C VAL A 598 8.28 -17.72 -23.46
N GLN A 599 7.52 -18.64 -22.85
CA GLN A 599 7.26 -18.65 -21.41
C GLN A 599 8.56 -18.69 -20.60
N ALA A 600 9.46 -19.63 -20.91
CA ALA A 600 10.73 -19.76 -20.20
C ALA A 600 11.65 -18.53 -20.35
N SER A 601 11.53 -17.79 -21.45
CA SER A 601 12.26 -16.54 -21.67
C SER A 601 11.66 -15.39 -20.87
N LEU A 602 10.32 -15.30 -20.82
CA LEU A 602 9.62 -14.34 -19.97
C LEU A 602 9.94 -14.58 -18.49
N ASP A 603 9.93 -15.83 -18.02
CA ASP A 603 10.23 -16.15 -16.62
C ASP A 603 11.63 -15.67 -16.21
N LYS A 604 12.62 -15.76 -17.12
CA LYS A 604 13.97 -15.21 -16.90
C LYS A 604 13.98 -13.69 -16.79
N ILE A 605 13.23 -13.00 -17.67
CA ILE A 605 13.10 -11.54 -17.62
C ILE A 605 12.40 -11.12 -16.33
N ILE A 606 11.34 -11.83 -15.95
CA ILE A 606 10.57 -11.57 -14.73
C ILE A 606 11.47 -11.74 -13.51
N GLU A 607 12.24 -12.82 -13.42
CA GLU A 607 13.14 -13.04 -12.29
C GLU A 607 14.25 -11.98 -12.24
N ALA A 608 14.81 -11.59 -13.39
CA ALA A 608 15.82 -10.54 -13.47
C ALA A 608 15.28 -9.15 -13.05
N ASN A 609 13.99 -8.90 -13.28
CA ASN A 609 13.32 -7.62 -13.01
C ASN A 609 12.28 -7.71 -11.88
N LYS A 610 12.39 -8.74 -11.04
CA LYS A 610 11.37 -9.15 -10.07
C LYS A 610 10.91 -8.01 -9.19
N MET A 611 11.84 -7.17 -8.74
CA MET A 611 11.51 -6.06 -7.86
C MET A 611 10.61 -5.00 -8.51
N THR A 612 10.92 -4.62 -9.74
CA THR A 612 10.12 -3.65 -10.50
C THR A 612 8.74 -4.25 -10.81
N MET A 613 8.71 -5.51 -11.24
CA MET A 613 7.46 -6.18 -11.60
C MET A 613 6.56 -6.41 -10.39
N MET A 614 7.08 -6.92 -9.27
CA MET A 614 6.28 -7.12 -8.05
C MET A 614 5.71 -5.82 -7.49
N ASN A 615 6.42 -4.69 -7.64
CA ASN A 615 5.91 -3.39 -7.22
C ASN A 615 4.70 -2.91 -8.06
N LEU A 616 4.71 -3.19 -9.36
CA LEU A 616 3.63 -2.82 -10.28
C LEU A 616 2.48 -3.82 -10.21
N PHE A 617 2.75 -5.10 -10.44
CA PHE A 617 1.75 -6.17 -10.49
C PHE A 617 1.20 -6.54 -9.11
N GLN A 618 1.94 -6.25 -8.02
CA GLN A 618 1.56 -6.57 -6.63
C GLN A 618 1.26 -8.06 -6.41
N THR A 619 1.85 -8.92 -7.23
CA THR A 619 1.83 -10.38 -7.08
C THR A 619 3.25 -10.92 -7.20
N SER A 620 3.53 -12.02 -6.49
CA SER A 620 4.74 -12.84 -6.68
C SER A 620 4.53 -13.97 -7.67
N ASP A 621 3.36 -14.07 -8.29
CA ASP A 621 2.99 -15.08 -9.26
C ASP A 621 3.60 -14.75 -10.63
N CYS A 622 4.77 -15.33 -10.91
CA CYS A 622 5.48 -15.12 -12.17
C CYS A 622 4.66 -15.60 -13.39
N GLU A 623 3.86 -16.65 -13.23
CA GLU A 623 3.02 -17.17 -14.33
C GLU A 623 1.95 -16.16 -14.71
N LEU A 624 1.31 -15.51 -13.72
CA LEU A 624 0.34 -14.45 -13.99
C LEU A 624 0.99 -13.21 -14.64
N ILE A 625 2.20 -12.83 -14.20
CA ILE A 625 2.94 -11.71 -14.81
C ILE A 625 3.27 -12.04 -16.27
N ALA A 626 3.78 -13.24 -16.56
CA ALA A 626 4.07 -13.69 -17.91
C ALA A 626 2.82 -13.74 -18.80
N ALA A 627 1.70 -14.22 -18.26
CA ALA A 627 0.41 -14.22 -18.96
C ALA A 627 -0.07 -12.79 -19.27
N SER A 628 0.10 -11.86 -18.33
CA SER A 628 -0.23 -10.45 -18.51
C SER A 628 0.61 -9.80 -19.61
N ILE A 629 1.92 -10.08 -19.65
CA ILE A 629 2.83 -9.60 -20.71
C ILE A 629 2.43 -10.19 -22.06
N THR A 630 2.14 -11.49 -22.13
CA THR A 630 1.75 -12.17 -23.37
C THR A 630 0.43 -11.62 -23.92
N TYR A 631 -0.56 -11.42 -23.04
CA TYR A 631 -1.84 -10.82 -23.41
C TYR A 631 -1.65 -9.39 -23.92
N TRP A 632 -0.88 -8.57 -23.21
CA TRP A 632 -0.55 -7.20 -23.62
C TRP A 632 0.12 -7.15 -25.00
N TRP A 633 1.08 -8.04 -25.24
CA TRP A 633 1.79 -8.12 -26.52
C TRP A 633 0.84 -8.45 -27.68
N LYS A 634 0.06 -9.54 -27.54
CA LYS A 634 -0.92 -9.97 -28.55
C LYS A 634 -1.96 -8.89 -28.82
N ASN A 635 -2.47 -8.24 -27.78
CA ASN A 635 -3.44 -7.16 -27.91
C ASN A 635 -2.85 -5.95 -28.67
N SER A 636 -1.62 -5.55 -28.33
CA SER A 636 -0.93 -4.42 -28.97
C SER A 636 -0.62 -4.65 -30.45
N HIS A 637 -0.48 -5.91 -30.88
CA HIS A 637 -0.20 -6.31 -32.27
C HIS A 637 -1.44 -6.78 -33.04
N GLN A 638 -2.64 -6.68 -32.45
CA GLN A 638 -3.90 -7.16 -33.06
C GLN A 638 -3.91 -8.68 -33.36
N GLU A 639 -3.15 -9.45 -32.58
CA GLU A 639 -3.03 -10.92 -32.68
C GLU A 639 -3.86 -11.64 -31.61
N LEU A 640 -4.62 -10.91 -30.80
CA LEU A 640 -5.43 -11.47 -29.71
C LEU A 640 -6.65 -12.22 -30.26
N SER A 641 -6.70 -13.54 -30.03
CA SER A 641 -7.88 -14.35 -30.36
C SER A 641 -8.92 -14.35 -29.23
N GLU A 642 -10.20 -14.61 -29.56
CA GLU A 642 -11.27 -14.73 -28.55
C GLU A 642 -10.99 -15.83 -27.52
N LYS A 643 -10.31 -16.92 -27.96
CA LYS A 643 -9.88 -18.01 -27.08
C LYS A 643 -8.78 -17.55 -26.12
N ASP A 644 -7.82 -16.76 -26.58
CA ASP A 644 -6.75 -16.21 -25.75
C ASP A 644 -7.33 -15.25 -24.70
N ASP A 645 -8.30 -14.41 -25.09
CA ASP A 645 -8.95 -13.47 -24.19
C ASP A 645 -9.72 -14.19 -23.06
N LYS A 646 -10.52 -15.19 -23.41
CA LYS A 646 -11.24 -16.02 -22.43
C LYS A 646 -10.28 -16.79 -21.51
N ALA A 647 -9.19 -17.33 -22.05
CA ALA A 647 -8.19 -18.05 -21.26
C ALA A 647 -7.50 -17.14 -20.23
N TYR A 648 -7.07 -15.95 -20.65
CA TYR A 648 -6.43 -14.98 -19.75
C TYR A 648 -7.40 -14.46 -18.67
N GLN A 649 -8.63 -14.12 -19.06
CA GLN A 649 -9.67 -13.72 -18.10
C GLN A 649 -9.98 -14.81 -17.08
N HIS A 650 -9.90 -16.10 -17.47
CA HIS A 650 -10.05 -17.20 -16.52
C HIS A 650 -8.87 -17.29 -15.55
N GLN A 651 -7.64 -17.22 -16.06
CA GLN A 651 -6.42 -17.30 -15.27
C GLN A 651 -6.31 -16.18 -14.24
N ILE A 652 -6.62 -14.93 -14.63
CA ILE A 652 -6.58 -13.79 -13.71
C ILE A 652 -7.63 -13.90 -12.61
N LEU A 653 -8.86 -14.35 -12.95
CA LEU A 653 -9.93 -14.59 -11.99
C LEU A 653 -9.58 -15.71 -11.02
N GLU A 654 -8.95 -16.79 -11.49
CA GLU A 654 -8.48 -17.87 -10.63
C GLU A 654 -7.43 -17.38 -9.63
N SER A 655 -6.49 -16.53 -10.07
CA SER A 655 -5.46 -15.97 -9.21
C SER A 655 -6.05 -15.05 -8.13
N VAL A 656 -6.94 -14.12 -8.49
CA VAL A 656 -7.57 -13.23 -7.48
C VAL A 656 -8.53 -13.99 -6.57
N ASN A 657 -9.24 -15.01 -7.06
CA ASN A 657 -10.12 -15.85 -6.22
C ASN A 657 -9.34 -16.63 -5.14
N LYS A 658 -8.09 -17.01 -5.43
CA LYS A 658 -7.20 -17.68 -4.46
C LYS A 658 -6.65 -16.72 -3.41
N ASN A 659 -6.35 -15.49 -3.79
CA ASN A 659 -5.51 -14.58 -3.02
C ASN A 659 -6.26 -13.36 -2.42
N ASP A 660 -7.48 -13.07 -2.89
CA ASP A 660 -8.26 -11.89 -2.52
C ASP A 660 -9.70 -12.29 -2.08
N LEU A 661 -10.03 -11.96 -0.83
CA LEU A 661 -11.34 -12.29 -0.25
C LEU A 661 -12.50 -11.49 -0.86
N LEU A 662 -12.28 -10.22 -1.24
CA LEU A 662 -13.31 -9.40 -1.86
C LEU A 662 -13.67 -9.98 -3.22
N TRP A 663 -12.66 -10.37 -4.00
CA TRP A 663 -12.90 -11.10 -5.26
C TRP A 663 -13.60 -12.43 -5.04
N LYS A 664 -13.21 -13.20 -4.03
CA LYS A 664 -13.86 -14.47 -3.71
C LYS A 664 -15.34 -14.29 -3.37
N GLU A 665 -15.68 -13.32 -2.52
CA GLU A 665 -17.06 -13.01 -2.16
C GLU A 665 -17.85 -12.47 -3.36
N PHE A 666 -17.24 -11.59 -4.15
CA PHE A 666 -17.84 -11.02 -5.35
C PHE A 666 -18.12 -12.09 -6.43
N ILE A 667 -17.19 -13.03 -6.64
CA ILE A 667 -17.38 -14.18 -7.53
C ILE A 667 -18.50 -15.09 -7.01
N GLN A 668 -18.55 -15.36 -5.70
CA GLN A 668 -19.62 -16.16 -5.10
C GLN A 668 -20.99 -15.50 -5.27
N ASN A 669 -21.10 -14.19 -5.02
CA ASN A 669 -22.32 -13.43 -5.23
C ASN A 669 -22.75 -13.49 -6.70
N TYR A 670 -21.84 -13.23 -7.63
CA TYR A 670 -22.09 -13.38 -9.06
C TYR A 670 -22.57 -14.80 -9.43
N GLN A 671 -21.96 -15.86 -8.90
CA GLN A 671 -22.38 -17.24 -9.16
C GLN A 671 -23.82 -17.51 -8.71
N VAL A 672 -24.20 -16.99 -7.54
CA VAL A 672 -25.56 -17.12 -7.01
C VAL A 672 -26.55 -16.32 -7.86
N GLU A 673 -26.26 -15.05 -8.13
CA GLU A 673 -27.14 -14.17 -8.89
C GLU A 673 -27.29 -14.62 -10.35
N SER A 674 -26.20 -15.03 -11.00
CA SER A 674 -26.26 -15.59 -12.36
C SER A 674 -27.08 -16.88 -12.41
N ALA A 675 -26.92 -17.79 -11.44
CA ALA A 675 -27.72 -19.00 -11.38
C ALA A 675 -29.22 -18.67 -11.26
N LEU A 676 -29.60 -17.72 -10.39
CA LEU A 676 -30.99 -17.30 -10.21
C LEU A 676 -31.55 -16.61 -11.46
N ALA A 677 -30.76 -15.74 -12.12
CA ALA A 677 -31.17 -15.06 -13.35
C ALA A 677 -31.35 -16.02 -14.54
N LEU A 678 -30.47 -17.04 -14.64
CA LEU A 678 -30.47 -17.97 -15.77
C LEU A 678 -31.57 -19.04 -15.68
N ILE A 679 -32.09 -19.38 -14.49
CA ILE A 679 -33.18 -20.37 -14.35
C ILE A 679 -34.39 -20.05 -15.25
N PRO A 680 -35.04 -18.87 -15.17
CA PRO A 680 -36.21 -18.57 -16.00
C PRO A 680 -35.85 -18.43 -17.49
N LEU A 681 -34.63 -17.96 -17.81
CA LEU A 681 -34.14 -17.84 -19.18
C LEU A 681 -33.95 -19.22 -19.83
N ASN A 682 -33.30 -20.15 -19.13
CA ASN A 682 -33.11 -21.53 -19.56
C ASN A 682 -34.46 -22.26 -19.70
N LYS A 683 -35.42 -22.00 -18.79
CA LYS A 683 -36.78 -22.54 -18.90
C LYS A 683 -37.47 -22.02 -20.16
N SER A 684 -37.38 -20.72 -20.44
CA SER A 684 -37.94 -20.11 -21.65
C SER A 684 -37.29 -20.66 -22.92
N GLN A 685 -35.97 -20.78 -22.95
CA GLN A 685 -35.23 -21.35 -24.08
C GLN A 685 -35.64 -22.80 -24.37
N ARG A 686 -35.79 -23.63 -23.34
CA ARG A 686 -36.27 -25.00 -23.50
C ARG A 686 -37.69 -25.03 -24.05
N LEU A 687 -38.59 -24.20 -23.51
CA LEU A 687 -39.97 -24.11 -24.00
C LEU A 687 -40.03 -23.65 -25.46
N ILE A 688 -39.16 -22.73 -25.87
CA ILE A 688 -39.02 -22.31 -27.28
C ILE A 688 -38.64 -23.50 -28.17
N ILE A 689 -37.66 -24.31 -27.75
CA ILE A 689 -37.24 -25.51 -28.50
C ILE A 689 -38.40 -26.51 -28.61
N ASP A 690 -39.10 -26.77 -27.51
CA ASP A 690 -40.24 -27.69 -27.47
C ASP A 690 -41.40 -27.18 -28.33
N LEU A 691 -41.68 -25.87 -28.31
CA LEU A 691 -42.70 -25.22 -29.14
C LEU A 691 -42.34 -25.29 -30.63
N PHE A 692 -41.08 -25.10 -31.02
CA PHE A 692 -40.67 -25.28 -32.40
C PHE A 692 -40.94 -26.70 -32.90
N ALA A 693 -40.61 -27.72 -32.10
CA ALA A 693 -40.89 -29.11 -32.45
C ALA A 693 -42.40 -29.40 -32.56
N SER A 694 -43.21 -28.86 -31.64
CA SER A 694 -44.68 -29.00 -31.65
C SER A 694 -45.33 -28.29 -32.85
N ILE A 695 -44.83 -27.11 -33.21
CA ILE A 695 -45.29 -26.35 -34.37
C ILE A 695 -44.98 -27.12 -35.64
N GLU A 696 -43.78 -27.66 -35.79
CA GLU A 696 -43.41 -28.46 -36.96
C GLU A 696 -44.35 -29.66 -37.16
N TYR A 697 -44.72 -30.35 -36.07
CA TYR A 697 -45.71 -31.43 -36.12
C TYR A 697 -47.08 -30.93 -36.60
N THR A 698 -47.54 -29.81 -36.03
CA THR A 698 -48.85 -29.23 -36.35
C THR A 698 -48.91 -28.72 -37.80
N GLN A 699 -47.82 -28.14 -38.32
CA GLN A 699 -47.68 -27.76 -39.73
C GLN A 699 -47.83 -28.98 -40.66
N ARG A 700 -47.13 -30.08 -40.36
CA ARG A 700 -47.24 -31.33 -41.14
C ARG A 700 -48.66 -31.89 -41.13
N SER A 701 -49.36 -31.83 -40.00
CA SER A 701 -50.76 -32.27 -39.91
C SER A 701 -51.70 -31.37 -40.73
N LEU A 702 -51.50 -30.05 -40.70
CA LEU A 702 -52.30 -29.10 -41.49
C LEU A 702 -52.09 -29.26 -43.00
N GLU A 703 -50.88 -29.59 -43.45
CA GLU A 703 -50.59 -29.89 -44.86
C GLU A 703 -51.33 -31.14 -45.38
N GLN A 704 -51.69 -32.06 -44.49
CA GLN A 704 -52.38 -33.31 -44.82
C GLN A 704 -53.91 -33.21 -44.76
N ILE A 705 -54.46 -32.13 -44.22
CA ILE A 705 -55.90 -31.95 -43.97
C ILE A 705 -56.45 -30.86 -44.91
N ASN A 706 -57.56 -31.14 -45.58
CA ASN A 706 -58.26 -30.13 -46.39
C ASN A 706 -58.85 -29.04 -45.47
N PRO A 707 -58.78 -27.74 -45.81
CA PRO A 707 -59.39 -26.65 -45.03
C PRO A 707 -60.87 -26.80 -44.64
N GLU A 708 -61.64 -27.63 -45.35
CA GLU A 708 -63.05 -27.96 -45.02
C GLU A 708 -63.20 -29.29 -44.26
N GLY A 709 -62.11 -29.97 -43.94
CA GLY A 709 -62.06 -31.29 -43.28
C GLY A 709 -62.22 -31.24 -41.77
N GLU A 710 -62.74 -32.34 -41.21
CA GLU A 710 -62.89 -32.52 -39.76
C GLU A 710 -61.51 -32.46 -39.08
N GLY A 711 -61.32 -31.51 -38.14
CA GLY A 711 -60.07 -31.31 -37.42
C GLY A 711 -59.18 -30.15 -37.89
N TYR A 712 -59.41 -29.57 -39.09
CA TYR A 712 -58.63 -28.42 -39.58
C TYR A 712 -58.71 -27.22 -38.62
N GLU A 713 -59.92 -26.89 -38.14
CA GLU A 713 -60.13 -25.80 -37.17
C GLU A 713 -59.33 -26.05 -35.87
N ALA A 714 -59.29 -27.30 -35.38
CA ALA A 714 -58.61 -27.63 -34.14
C ALA A 714 -57.08 -27.49 -34.26
N PHE A 715 -56.48 -28.01 -35.34
CA PHE A 715 -55.04 -27.90 -35.59
C PHE A 715 -54.62 -26.46 -35.90
N PHE A 716 -55.43 -25.70 -36.64
CA PHE A 716 -55.12 -24.31 -36.94
C PHE A 716 -55.24 -23.42 -35.68
N ARG A 717 -56.24 -23.66 -34.82
CA ARG A 717 -56.31 -23.02 -33.48
C ARG A 717 -55.08 -23.35 -32.64
N ALA A 718 -54.64 -24.60 -32.64
CA ALA A 718 -53.43 -25.01 -31.91
C ALA A 718 -52.17 -24.30 -32.43
N LEU A 719 -52.01 -24.20 -33.75
CA LEU A 719 -50.87 -23.50 -34.38
C LEU A 719 -50.80 -22.03 -33.98
N VAL A 720 -51.92 -21.31 -34.00
CA VAL A 720 -52.00 -19.89 -33.63
C VAL A 720 -51.65 -19.70 -32.14
N LEU A 721 -52.19 -20.55 -31.25
CA LEU A 721 -51.87 -20.52 -29.82
C LEU A 721 -50.39 -20.83 -29.55
N GLN A 722 -49.84 -21.87 -30.18
CA GLN A 722 -48.43 -22.23 -30.05
C GLN A 722 -47.52 -21.10 -30.52
N ARG A 723 -47.86 -20.40 -31.62
CA ARG A 723 -47.12 -19.23 -32.10
C ARG A 723 -47.19 -18.08 -31.11
N ASP A 724 -48.36 -17.77 -30.55
CA ASP A 724 -48.49 -16.70 -29.56
C ASP A 724 -47.68 -17.00 -28.30
N LEU A 725 -47.67 -18.25 -27.81
CA LEU A 725 -46.79 -18.68 -26.70
C LEU A 725 -45.31 -18.55 -27.06
N LEU A 726 -44.94 -18.98 -28.27
CA LEU A 726 -43.56 -18.89 -28.76
C LEU A 726 -43.09 -17.43 -28.82
N GLU A 727 -43.94 -16.53 -29.33
CA GLU A 727 -43.68 -15.10 -29.41
C GLU A 727 -43.54 -14.46 -28.01
N GLN A 728 -44.35 -14.87 -27.04
CA GLN A 728 -44.22 -14.42 -25.66
C GLN A 728 -42.91 -14.87 -24.99
N HIS A 729 -42.52 -16.13 -25.15
CA HIS A 729 -41.24 -16.64 -24.64
C HIS A 729 -40.04 -16.00 -25.34
N PHE A 730 -40.17 -15.72 -26.64
CA PHE A 730 -39.15 -15.03 -27.41
C PHE A 730 -39.00 -13.57 -26.96
N ASN A 731 -40.11 -12.83 -26.81
CA ASN A 731 -40.12 -11.46 -26.29
C ASN A 731 -39.49 -11.39 -24.88
N TYR A 732 -39.71 -12.42 -24.06
CA TYR A 732 -39.06 -12.55 -22.76
C TYR A 732 -37.54 -12.70 -22.90
N LEU A 733 -37.03 -13.56 -23.78
CA LEU A 733 -35.59 -13.67 -24.04
C LEU A 733 -35.01 -12.39 -24.65
N GLU A 734 -35.73 -11.74 -25.56
CA GLU A 734 -35.32 -10.51 -26.23
C GLU A 734 -35.20 -9.34 -25.23
N LYS A 735 -36.10 -9.26 -24.24
CA LYS A 735 -35.98 -8.32 -23.11
C LYS A 735 -34.63 -8.45 -22.39
N TYR A 736 -34.05 -9.64 -22.33
CA TYR A 736 -32.78 -9.93 -21.65
C TYR A 736 -31.63 -10.28 -22.63
N GLU A 737 -31.71 -9.86 -23.90
CA GLU A 737 -30.72 -10.19 -24.94
C GLU A 737 -29.30 -9.74 -24.56
N HIS A 738 -29.15 -8.54 -23.97
CA HIS A 738 -27.85 -8.05 -23.51
C HIS A 738 -27.20 -8.98 -22.46
N LEU A 739 -27.99 -9.52 -21.53
CA LEU A 739 -27.50 -10.49 -20.55
C LEU A 739 -27.09 -11.79 -21.23
N LEU A 740 -27.93 -12.31 -22.13
CA LEU A 740 -27.65 -13.54 -22.88
C LEU A 740 -26.35 -13.42 -23.68
N GLN A 741 -26.09 -12.26 -24.29
CA GLN A 741 -24.84 -11.98 -24.99
C GLN A 741 -23.62 -12.02 -24.07
N GLN A 742 -23.72 -11.54 -22.82
CA GLN A 742 -22.64 -11.65 -21.84
C GLN A 742 -22.31 -13.12 -21.47
N PHE A 743 -23.25 -14.03 -21.65
CA PHE A 743 -23.08 -15.48 -21.48
C PHE A 743 -22.82 -16.23 -22.80
N ASP A 744 -22.53 -15.52 -23.90
CA ASP A 744 -22.35 -16.09 -25.25
C ASP A 744 -23.58 -16.83 -25.80
N ILE A 745 -24.78 -16.55 -25.30
CA ILE A 745 -26.04 -17.16 -25.75
C ILE A 745 -26.65 -16.28 -26.85
N LYS A 746 -26.70 -16.81 -28.07
CA LYS A 746 -27.30 -16.13 -29.24
C LYS A 746 -28.74 -16.59 -29.47
N ILE A 747 -29.66 -15.65 -29.66
CA ILE A 747 -31.07 -15.93 -29.96
C ILE A 747 -31.45 -15.69 -31.43
N ASP A 748 -30.48 -15.32 -32.28
CA ASP A 748 -30.72 -15.01 -33.70
C ASP A 748 -31.32 -16.18 -34.48
N THR A 749 -30.90 -17.42 -34.20
CA THR A 749 -31.45 -18.61 -34.83
C THR A 749 -32.94 -18.76 -34.54
N PHE A 750 -33.37 -18.48 -33.30
CA PHE A 750 -34.78 -18.50 -32.94
C PHE A 750 -35.54 -17.36 -33.61
N ARG A 751 -34.92 -16.17 -33.73
CA ARG A 751 -35.48 -15.01 -34.44
C ARG A 751 -35.78 -15.32 -35.90
N GLU A 752 -34.87 -16.02 -36.58
CA GLU A 752 -35.07 -16.47 -37.97
C GLU A 752 -36.18 -17.52 -38.09
N GLN A 753 -36.25 -18.47 -37.16
CA GLN A 753 -37.28 -19.52 -37.17
C GLN A 753 -38.69 -18.96 -36.89
N LEU A 754 -38.82 -18.05 -35.92
CA LEU A 754 -40.08 -17.38 -35.62
C LEU A 754 -40.61 -16.60 -36.83
N LYS A 755 -39.73 -15.89 -37.56
CA LYS A 755 -40.11 -15.20 -38.81
C LYS A 755 -40.67 -16.16 -39.86
N LYS A 756 -40.11 -17.36 -40.00
CA LYS A 756 -40.61 -18.38 -40.94
C LYS A 756 -42.00 -18.88 -40.56
N ILE A 757 -42.24 -19.11 -39.27
CA ILE A 757 -43.55 -19.55 -38.76
C ILE A 757 -44.61 -18.47 -38.95
N ASN A 758 -44.28 -17.21 -38.67
CA ASN A 758 -45.20 -16.10 -38.88
C ASN A 758 -45.60 -15.97 -40.35
N ALA A 759 -44.64 -16.05 -41.27
CA ALA A 759 -44.92 -16.03 -42.71
C ALA A 759 -45.83 -17.20 -43.17
N TYR A 760 -45.61 -18.40 -42.60
CA TYR A 760 -46.45 -19.57 -42.88
C TYR A 760 -47.90 -19.39 -42.40
N ILE A 761 -48.10 -18.83 -41.19
CA ILE A 761 -49.45 -18.56 -40.68
C ILE A 761 -50.14 -17.46 -41.51
N GLU A 762 -49.43 -16.40 -41.90
CA GLU A 762 -49.96 -15.34 -42.77
C GLU A 762 -50.43 -15.87 -44.13
N GLU A 763 -49.75 -16.89 -44.68
CA GLU A 763 -50.17 -17.58 -45.90
C GLU A 763 -51.47 -18.37 -45.69
N LEU A 764 -51.57 -19.11 -44.58
CA LEU A 764 -52.78 -19.86 -44.22
C LEU A 764 -53.99 -18.94 -43.96
N GLU A 765 -53.76 -17.77 -43.36
CA GLU A 765 -54.79 -16.76 -43.09
C GLU A 765 -55.42 -16.15 -44.35
N GLN A 766 -54.83 -16.32 -45.54
CA GLN A 766 -55.47 -15.95 -46.81
C GLN A 766 -56.74 -16.77 -47.08
N ASN A 767 -56.91 -17.92 -46.40
CA ASN A 767 -58.14 -18.70 -46.45
C ASN A 767 -59.24 -18.06 -45.56
N PRO A 768 -60.48 -17.85 -46.08
CA PRO A 768 -61.58 -17.24 -45.32
C PRO A 768 -61.94 -17.96 -44.01
N ILE A 769 -61.77 -19.29 -43.95
CA ILE A 769 -62.06 -20.12 -42.77
C ILE A 769 -61.00 -19.86 -41.69
N ALA A 770 -59.72 -19.88 -42.06
CA ALA A 770 -58.60 -19.56 -41.19
C ALA A 770 -58.71 -18.11 -40.64
N ALA A 771 -59.04 -17.14 -41.49
CA ALA A 771 -59.25 -15.75 -41.08
C ALA A 771 -60.40 -15.59 -40.06
N GLN A 772 -61.49 -16.35 -40.19
CA GLN A 772 -62.58 -16.34 -39.20
C GLN A 772 -62.15 -16.95 -37.86
N ILE A 773 -61.34 -18.01 -37.88
CA ILE A 773 -60.82 -18.65 -36.67
C ILE A 773 -59.93 -17.69 -35.88
N VAL A 774 -58.99 -17.01 -36.55
CA VAL A 774 -58.10 -16.02 -35.92
C VAL A 774 -58.89 -14.85 -35.33
N LYS A 775 -59.92 -14.38 -36.04
CA LYS A 775 -60.80 -13.31 -35.52
C LYS A 775 -61.54 -13.73 -34.26
N LYS A 776 -62.08 -14.96 -34.21
CA LYS A 776 -62.74 -15.49 -33.00
C LYS A 776 -61.77 -15.68 -31.84
N LEU A 777 -60.57 -16.19 -32.09
CA LEU A 777 -59.54 -16.35 -31.05
C LEU A 777 -59.12 -15.02 -30.42
N LYS A 778 -58.99 -13.95 -31.23
CA LYS A 778 -58.70 -12.59 -30.73
C LYS A 778 -59.79 -12.02 -29.81
N ASP A 779 -61.04 -12.44 -29.99
CA ASP A 779 -62.16 -12.06 -29.13
C ASP A 779 -62.27 -12.98 -27.87
N GLU A 780 -61.72 -14.20 -27.92
CA GLU A 780 -61.78 -15.23 -26.86
C GLU A 780 -60.58 -15.17 -25.87
N LEU A 781 -59.43 -14.63 -26.27
CA LEU A 781 -58.20 -14.60 -25.45
C LEU A 781 -58.02 -13.26 -24.70
N PRO A 782 -57.90 -13.26 -23.36
CA PRO A 782 -57.66 -12.04 -22.60
C PRO A 782 -56.22 -11.51 -22.80
N ALA A 783 -56.04 -10.19 -22.67
CA ALA A 783 -54.72 -9.56 -22.66
C ALA A 783 -53.89 -10.05 -21.47
N GLN A 784 -52.80 -10.78 -21.74
CA GLN A 784 -51.97 -11.38 -20.69
C GLN A 784 -50.95 -10.38 -20.13
N SER A 785 -50.78 -10.43 -18.80
CA SER A 785 -49.83 -9.64 -18.02
C SER A 785 -48.47 -10.33 -17.97
N LEU A 786 -47.39 -9.58 -18.23
CA LEU A 786 -46.01 -10.05 -18.38
C LEU A 786 -45.38 -10.69 -17.12
N TYR A 787 -45.99 -10.58 -15.94
CA TYR A 787 -45.31 -10.88 -14.66
C TYR A 787 -45.50 -12.31 -14.10
N ASP A 788 -46.30 -13.19 -14.73
CA ASP A 788 -46.61 -14.54 -14.19
C ASP A 788 -46.65 -15.64 -15.27
N PHE A 789 -45.68 -15.61 -16.18
CA PHE A 789 -45.79 -16.28 -17.48
C PHE A 789 -45.39 -17.77 -17.49
N THR A 790 -44.38 -18.19 -16.71
CA THR A 790 -43.87 -19.59 -16.76
C THR A 790 -44.75 -20.61 -16.03
N SER A 791 -45.63 -20.20 -15.12
CA SER A 791 -46.59 -21.09 -14.45
C SER A 791 -47.90 -21.22 -15.25
N ASN A 792 -48.29 -20.16 -15.97
CA ASN A 792 -49.47 -20.17 -16.86
C ASN A 792 -49.23 -20.94 -18.17
N ALA A 793 -48.00 -20.92 -18.72
CA ALA A 793 -47.64 -21.69 -19.92
C ALA A 793 -47.72 -23.22 -19.71
N GLU A 794 -47.34 -23.71 -18.51
CA GLU A 794 -47.48 -25.13 -18.14
C GLU A 794 -48.96 -25.55 -18.03
N SER A 795 -49.80 -24.68 -17.45
CA SER A 795 -51.26 -24.90 -17.41
C SER A 795 -51.90 -24.89 -18.80
N LEU A 796 -51.39 -24.06 -19.72
CA LEU A 796 -51.86 -24.01 -21.11
C LEU A 796 -51.42 -25.24 -21.92
N LEU A 797 -50.19 -25.72 -21.73
CA LEU A 797 -49.71 -26.98 -22.30
C LEU A 797 -50.47 -28.19 -21.73
N GLU A 798 -50.80 -28.20 -20.44
CA GLU A 798 -51.69 -29.21 -19.83
C GLU A 798 -53.11 -29.16 -20.41
N ASN A 799 -53.63 -27.97 -20.71
CA ASN A 799 -54.95 -27.81 -21.32
C ASN A 799 -54.95 -28.21 -22.81
N LEU A 800 -53.87 -27.96 -23.55
CA LEU A 800 -53.68 -28.44 -24.92
C LEU A 800 -53.51 -29.97 -24.98
N ALA A 801 -52.82 -30.56 -23.99
CA ALA A 801 -52.74 -32.02 -23.82
C ALA A 801 -54.10 -32.65 -23.49
N LYS A 802 -54.96 -31.98 -22.69
CA LYS A 802 -56.34 -32.40 -22.42
C LYS A 802 -57.27 -32.32 -23.64
N MET A 803 -56.90 -31.58 -24.69
CA MET A 803 -57.67 -31.45 -25.94
C MET A 803 -57.32 -32.51 -27.00
N GLY A 804 -56.39 -33.42 -26.72
CA GLY A 804 -56.10 -34.57 -27.61
C GLY A 804 -55.31 -34.24 -28.89
N LEU A 805 -54.56 -33.13 -28.91
CA LEU A 805 -53.90 -32.60 -30.12
C LEU A 805 -52.39 -32.85 -30.23
N VAL A 806 -51.80 -33.68 -29.38
CA VAL A 806 -50.40 -34.11 -29.55
C VAL A 806 -50.30 -35.60 -29.23
N LEU A 807 -50.16 -36.42 -30.28
CA LEU A 807 -49.80 -37.83 -30.12
C LEU A 807 -48.58 -38.17 -31.00
N ASN A 808 -47.54 -38.58 -30.28
CA ASN A 808 -46.63 -39.71 -30.50
C ASN A 808 -46.22 -40.07 -31.93
N GLU A 809 -44.90 -40.21 -32.12
CA GLU A 809 -44.19 -41.51 -32.23
C GLU A 809 -42.71 -41.23 -32.60
N TYR A 810 -41.73 -41.87 -31.95
CA TYR A 810 -40.97 -42.95 -32.60
C TYR A 810 -39.94 -43.66 -31.70
N HIS A 811 -39.72 -44.92 -32.08
CA HIS A 811 -38.94 -46.03 -31.53
C HIS A 811 -37.41 -46.00 -31.78
N GLU A 812 -36.68 -46.86 -31.05
CA GLU A 812 -35.73 -47.91 -31.57
C GLU A 812 -35.41 -48.90 -30.39
N GLU A 813 -35.93 -50.13 -30.37
CA GLU A 813 -35.30 -51.45 -30.72
C GLU A 813 -33.91 -51.70 -30.07
N ASP A 814 -33.69 -52.71 -29.22
CA ASP A 814 -33.65 -54.14 -29.60
C ASP A 814 -33.87 -55.19 -28.46
N SER A 815 -34.30 -56.39 -28.88
CA SER A 815 -34.91 -57.57 -28.20
C SER A 815 -33.90 -58.59 -27.56
N PRO A 816 -34.23 -59.76 -26.92
CA PRO A 816 -35.43 -60.62 -27.12
C PRO A 816 -36.07 -61.46 -25.96
N THR A 817 -37.35 -61.75 -26.21
CA THR A 817 -38.37 -62.78 -25.80
C THR A 817 -37.90 -64.24 -25.58
N PRO A 818 -38.70 -65.24 -25.04
CA PRO A 818 -40.10 -65.58 -25.45
C PRO A 818 -41.11 -66.32 -24.51
N LEU A 819 -42.43 -66.03 -24.71
CA LEU A 819 -43.66 -66.90 -24.87
C LEU A 819 -43.99 -68.10 -23.92
N PRO A 820 -45.22 -68.71 -23.91
CA PRO A 820 -46.53 -68.46 -24.60
C PRO A 820 -47.75 -68.42 -23.60
N THR A 821 -49.04 -68.19 -23.90
CA THR A 821 -50.05 -68.99 -24.67
C THR A 821 -51.46 -68.34 -24.64
N HIS A 822 -52.21 -68.56 -25.74
CA HIS A 822 -53.67 -68.75 -25.94
C HIS A 822 -54.76 -67.71 -25.60
N ASP A 823 -55.39 -67.24 -26.69
CA ASP A 823 -56.81 -67.30 -27.09
C ASP A 823 -57.97 -66.51 -26.42
N GLU A 824 -58.70 -65.86 -27.34
CA GLU A 824 -60.14 -65.56 -27.44
C GLU A 824 -60.81 -64.36 -26.72
N ARG A 825 -61.27 -63.43 -27.59
CA ARG A 825 -62.57 -62.71 -27.65
C ARG A 825 -62.83 -61.41 -26.86
N GLU A 826 -62.85 -60.33 -27.66
CA GLU A 826 -63.85 -59.23 -27.76
C GLU A 826 -64.32 -58.40 -26.54
N LYS A 827 -63.98 -57.10 -26.61
CA LYS A 827 -64.78 -55.85 -26.38
C LYS A 827 -65.68 -55.81 -25.12
N GLN A 828 -65.59 -54.85 -24.20
CA GLN A 828 -65.53 -53.39 -24.37
C GLN A 828 -65.31 -52.70 -22.99
N ASN A 829 -64.68 -51.52 -22.98
CA ASN A 829 -64.75 -50.44 -21.96
C ASN A 829 -64.63 -50.79 -20.46
N SER A 830 -63.51 -50.43 -19.83
CA SER A 830 -63.48 -49.39 -18.77
C SER A 830 -62.11 -49.33 -18.07
N GLY A 831 -61.65 -48.08 -17.92
CA GLY A 831 -60.69 -47.55 -16.95
C GLY A 831 -59.67 -48.50 -16.33
N HIS A 832 -58.46 -48.52 -16.88
CA HIS A 832 -57.25 -48.69 -16.09
C HIS A 832 -56.30 -47.54 -16.43
N ALA A 833 -55.97 -46.74 -15.42
CA ALA A 833 -54.99 -45.67 -15.56
C ALA A 833 -53.63 -46.31 -15.89
N PRO A 834 -52.92 -45.82 -16.92
CA PRO A 834 -51.64 -46.39 -17.34
C PRO A 834 -50.56 -46.19 -16.26
N GLU A 835 -49.62 -47.13 -16.12
CA GLU A 835 -48.62 -47.17 -15.04
C GLU A 835 -47.73 -45.91 -14.93
N TRP A 836 -47.60 -45.11 -15.99
CA TRP A 836 -46.91 -43.81 -15.94
C TRP A 836 -47.65 -42.76 -15.08
N LEU A 837 -48.96 -42.91 -14.92
CA LEU A 837 -49.81 -42.06 -14.07
C LEU A 837 -49.54 -42.31 -12.56
N ASN A 838 -49.05 -43.51 -12.22
CA ASN A 838 -48.56 -43.83 -10.88
C ASN A 838 -47.12 -43.33 -10.65
N SER A 839 -46.25 -43.37 -11.67
CA SER A 839 -44.87 -42.83 -11.58
C SER A 839 -44.82 -41.30 -11.52
N LEU A 840 -45.73 -40.59 -12.21
CA LEU A 840 -45.81 -39.12 -12.17
C LEU A 840 -46.33 -38.61 -10.81
N ARG A 841 -47.24 -39.36 -10.18
CA ARG A 841 -47.70 -39.11 -8.81
C ARG A 841 -46.58 -39.30 -7.78
N ASP A 842 -45.75 -40.34 -7.93
CA ASP A 842 -44.60 -40.62 -7.05
C ASP A 842 -43.47 -39.58 -7.16
N ILE A 843 -43.31 -38.97 -8.32
CA ILE A 843 -42.34 -37.88 -8.55
C ILE A 843 -42.85 -36.56 -7.94
N LEU A 844 -44.14 -36.26 -8.11
CA LEU A 844 -44.81 -35.10 -7.50
C LEU A 844 -44.80 -35.15 -5.96
N GLU A 845 -45.01 -36.33 -5.35
CA GLU A 845 -44.91 -36.50 -3.89
C GLU A 845 -43.48 -36.32 -3.34
N LYS A 846 -42.44 -36.70 -4.11
CA LYS A 846 -41.03 -36.50 -3.72
C LYS A 846 -40.60 -35.04 -3.82
N VAL A 847 -41.10 -34.30 -4.82
CA VAL A 847 -40.84 -32.86 -4.99
C VAL A 847 -41.50 -32.04 -3.87
N LEU A 848 -42.74 -32.39 -3.48
CA LEU A 848 -43.44 -31.74 -2.37
C LEU A 848 -42.78 -31.99 -1.01
N LYS A 849 -42.13 -33.15 -0.82
CA LYS A 849 -41.39 -33.50 0.42
C LYS A 849 -40.03 -32.79 0.53
N ALA A 850 -39.39 -32.47 -0.60
CA ALA A 850 -38.14 -31.72 -0.65
C ALA A 850 -38.33 -30.22 -0.31
N ILE A 851 -39.49 -29.65 -0.68
CA ILE A 851 -39.86 -28.25 -0.40
C ILE A 851 -40.15 -28.02 1.11
N GLY A 852 -40.53 -29.07 1.86
CA GLY A 852 -40.79 -28.98 3.30
C GLY A 852 -39.56 -28.90 4.22
N ASN A 853 -38.39 -29.36 3.77
CA ASN A 853 -37.19 -29.50 4.62
C ASN A 853 -36.23 -28.29 4.58
N TRP A 854 -36.56 -27.25 3.83
CA TRP A 854 -35.66 -26.10 3.59
C TRP A 854 -35.86 -24.93 4.56
N LYS A 855 -36.78 -25.04 5.53
CA LYS A 855 -37.23 -23.92 6.40
C LYS A 855 -36.64 -23.84 7.81
N THR A 856 -35.69 -24.70 8.20
CA THR A 856 -35.14 -24.67 9.57
C THR A 856 -33.64 -24.94 9.58
N SER A 857 -32.82 -23.88 9.69
CA SER A 857 -31.59 -23.84 10.50
C SER A 857 -30.77 -22.57 10.22
N ALA A 858 -30.95 -21.52 11.03
CA ALA A 858 -29.94 -20.48 11.22
C ALA A 858 -30.23 -19.72 12.52
N ASN A 859 -29.48 -20.03 13.59
CA ASN A 859 -28.93 -19.05 14.55
C ASN A 859 -28.34 -19.75 15.77
N ASN A 860 -27.03 -19.61 15.97
CA ASN A 860 -26.41 -19.28 17.25
C ASN A 860 -24.89 -19.17 17.10
N LYS A 861 -24.32 -17.98 17.37
CA LYS A 861 -22.90 -17.81 17.72
C LYS A 861 -22.82 -16.97 18.99
N GLN A 862 -22.24 -17.57 20.04
CA GLN A 862 -21.90 -16.93 21.31
C GLN A 862 -20.52 -16.26 21.22
N ILE A 863 -20.38 -15.13 21.92
CA ILE A 863 -19.18 -14.29 22.01
C ILE A 863 -18.37 -14.66 23.26
N VAL A 864 -17.05 -14.80 23.13
CA VAL A 864 -16.08 -15.09 24.21
C VAL A 864 -15.25 -13.84 24.55
N GLN A 865 -14.93 -13.62 25.83
CA GLN A 865 -14.18 -12.45 26.34
C GLN A 865 -12.64 -12.57 26.19
N PRO A 866 -11.89 -11.45 26.10
CA PRO A 866 -10.44 -11.44 25.84
C PRO A 866 -9.53 -11.50 27.11
N PRO A 867 -8.26 -11.93 26.97
CA PRO A 867 -7.31 -12.15 28.08
C PRO A 867 -6.54 -10.91 28.60
N GLU A 868 -6.01 -11.03 29.83
CA GLU A 868 -5.42 -10.00 30.73
C GLU A 868 -4.14 -9.27 30.27
N TYR A 869 -3.60 -9.53 29.07
CA TYR A 869 -2.45 -8.77 28.54
C TYR A 869 -2.82 -7.32 28.16
N ASN A 870 -4.11 -7.10 27.96
CA ASN A 870 -4.70 -5.84 27.57
C ASN A 870 -5.56 -5.29 28.71
N ARG A 871 -5.24 -4.10 29.23
CA ARG A 871 -6.18 -3.41 30.14
C ARG A 871 -7.47 -3.10 29.41
N SER A 872 -8.60 -3.26 30.11
CA SER A 872 -9.88 -2.70 29.68
C SER A 872 -9.72 -1.19 29.43
N PRO A 873 -10.32 -0.64 28.36
CA PRO A 873 -10.10 0.74 27.94
C PRO A 873 -10.59 1.70 29.02
N ASP A 874 -9.67 2.32 29.74
CA ASP A 874 -9.95 3.43 30.66
C ASP A 874 -9.39 4.71 30.04
N GLY A 875 -10.25 5.43 29.31
CA GLY A 875 -9.87 6.55 28.45
C GLY A 875 -9.14 6.13 27.17
N SER A 876 -9.57 6.67 26.02
CA SER A 876 -8.92 6.40 24.72
C SER A 876 -8.16 7.63 24.23
N LYS A 877 -6.87 7.47 23.88
CA LYS A 877 -6.07 8.46 23.11
C LYS A 877 -6.82 8.93 21.85
N TYR A 878 -7.56 8.02 21.23
CA TYR A 878 -8.36 8.26 20.04
C TYR A 878 -9.85 8.10 20.38
N PRO A 879 -10.61 9.20 20.55
CA PRO A 879 -12.03 9.08 20.88
C PRO A 879 -12.79 8.33 19.79
N LEU A 880 -13.70 7.44 20.21
CA LEU A 880 -14.62 6.77 19.29
C LEU A 880 -15.53 7.81 18.64
N LEU A 881 -15.60 7.78 17.31
CA LEU A 881 -16.66 8.47 16.57
C LEU A 881 -18.01 7.95 17.09
N LYS A 882 -18.88 8.85 17.55
CA LYS A 882 -20.30 8.53 17.70
C LYS A 882 -20.77 8.10 16.31
N ARG A 883 -21.06 6.80 16.13
CA ARG A 883 -21.70 6.28 14.93
C ARG A 883 -22.88 7.19 14.60
N ILE A 884 -22.84 7.85 13.45
CA ILE A 884 -24.08 8.28 12.79
C ILE A 884 -24.76 6.95 12.40
N GLY A 885 -25.69 6.52 13.25
CA GLY A 885 -26.29 5.20 13.15
C GLY A 885 -27.18 5.09 11.92
N PHE A 886 -26.73 4.33 10.93
CA PHE A 886 -27.61 3.81 9.86
C PHE A 886 -28.12 2.39 10.16
N PHE A 887 -27.70 1.76 11.26
CA PHE A 887 -28.22 0.45 11.67
C PHE A 887 -28.32 0.33 13.18
N GLY A 888 -29.57 0.28 13.66
CA GLY A 888 -29.96 -0.20 14.98
C GLY A 888 -31.47 -0.48 14.93
N PRO A 889 -31.95 -1.67 15.34
CA PRO A 889 -33.37 -1.90 15.46
C PRO A 889 -33.93 -0.95 16.51
N LYS A 890 -35.01 -0.24 16.18
CA LYS A 890 -35.81 0.50 17.15
C LYS A 890 -36.22 -0.46 18.26
N SER A 891 -35.65 -0.31 19.45
CA SER A 891 -36.34 -0.72 20.67
C SER A 891 -37.32 0.41 21.02
N GLU A 892 -38.60 0.12 20.89
CA GLU A 892 -39.64 0.80 21.64
C GLU A 892 -39.39 0.62 23.14
N ASP A 893 -39.92 1.57 23.93
CA ASP A 893 -39.84 1.70 25.39
C ASP A 893 -38.50 2.21 25.96
N ASP A 894 -38.42 3.49 26.32
CA ASP A 894 -39.04 3.91 27.58
C ASP A 894 -39.14 5.44 27.66
N SER A 895 -40.36 5.90 27.92
CA SER A 895 -40.66 7.24 28.38
C SER A 895 -40.20 7.41 29.82
N THR A 896 -39.49 8.48 30.15
CA THR A 896 -39.88 9.38 31.27
C THR A 896 -38.95 10.58 31.38
N ASP A 897 -39.59 11.71 31.58
CA ASP A 897 -39.07 13.00 32.00
C ASP A 897 -37.89 12.94 32.98
N LYS A 898 -36.92 13.83 32.76
CA LYS A 898 -36.59 14.88 33.75
C LYS A 898 -35.80 16.02 33.11
N THR A 899 -36.50 17.15 33.05
CA THR A 899 -36.00 18.52 32.91
C THR A 899 -35.14 18.89 34.13
N GLU A 900 -33.99 19.54 33.90
CA GLU A 900 -33.34 20.52 34.78
C GLU A 900 -32.12 21.10 34.02
N VAL A 901 -32.30 22.20 33.28
CA VAL A 901 -32.02 23.60 33.68
C VAL A 901 -30.60 23.79 34.23
N PHE A 902 -29.74 24.29 33.33
CA PHE A 902 -28.45 24.91 33.64
C PHE A 902 -28.65 26.22 34.43
N HIS A 903 -27.91 26.37 35.54
CA HIS A 903 -27.52 27.66 36.09
C HIS A 903 -26.01 27.68 36.32
N PRO A 904 -25.28 28.73 35.88
CA PRO A 904 -23.87 28.91 36.16
C PRO A 904 -23.67 29.79 37.41
N ASN A 905 -22.69 29.44 38.25
CA ASN A 905 -21.96 30.37 39.15
C ASN A 905 -20.65 29.67 39.56
N GLN A 906 -19.48 30.20 39.19
CA GLN A 906 -18.69 31.15 40.00
C GLN A 906 -18.42 30.66 41.43
N HIS A 907 -17.24 30.08 41.69
CA HIS A 907 -16.15 30.72 42.45
C HIS A 907 -15.02 29.73 42.82
N ASN A 908 -13.80 30.27 42.79
CA ASN A 908 -12.49 29.78 43.25
C ASN A 908 -11.69 28.88 42.30
#